data_AF-A0A1V2UEY1-F1
#
_entry.id   AF-A0A1V2UEY1-F1
#
_cell.length_a   1.000
_cell.length_b   1.000
_cell.length_c   1.000
_cell.angle_alpha   90.00
_cell.angle_beta   90.00
_cell.angle_gamma   90.00
#
_symmetry.space_group_name_H-M   'P 1'
#
loop_
_entity.id
_entity.type
_entity.pdbx_description
1 polymer ?
#
loop_
_entity_poly.entity_id
_entity_poly.type
_entity_poly.pdbx_seq_one_letter_code
_entity_poly.pdbx_strand_id
1 'polypeptide(L)'
;MKFKHSWTRRLKYVFPVMMMLGTLFGLKTTSVFAEKVIVDPSNPIQNVKNNFIIPKDVPNAKTNITVEGASKTYKYHVDANKGGFTDDYVGLVEGNKNIRYPSFQKEYGETNLVLEGVTTNTKVNIDYGKIGTYNGKKVNVKLVLSNIHLYSDTLPWNILDNNYTKTHFRDDGYNNTNGAMSKSKKRTVLWISDNLFSGIVYHSTQMNVQLVATYEDGSPVQFSGDTFISFNSLNPAGGKSTDLKGEYAHYDKMNNTDWYVRKDTVLSEFKSFYNNLNVVGGRPGGSSNLTQADNDFNNLHDKLGDPKFGQGTVSFKISEANPTFVIGSSNVQTWFTLSSATIFSVVPDEPEKTGVDKDGNDVNNKVLQEGDTIQYRIKQKVNSLGVDLLAVYDRFELIDNLPKEVDYVDAHVECGSNKKFDVSGEVTYDKTRHQVKYAAQSDTLKNRMKYDGETYELVINVKVNKLANQSNIAENQGTSIINKVEKDTNIVTIYFPKVPVKEVQQNGTDVNGRNDGEKGTPTGPLNAGSEVQYLVTQKWHTKGVDIAADHYKQFSIKDPIEERLTYIDGSAKVIDKSTGADITAQGTINYDSNTRMLNWDASDEFLQKNELDGREIQLVFTAKTPLQKETSMDNQATVTFDNIAKETNVVTIGVDVNLPLVTIPKTGSYRIGITTAVSLVFMTFGLLAFVVTKRQ
;
A
#
# COMPACT_ATOMS: atom_id res chain seq x y z
N MET A 1 10.23 -55.07 -3.63
CA MET A 1 9.55 -53.94 -4.32
C MET A 1 8.07 -53.98 -3.93
N LYS A 2 7.52 -52.83 -3.51
CA LYS A 2 6.14 -52.53 -3.02
C LYS A 2 5.87 -52.56 -1.51
N PHE A 3 5.00 -51.61 -1.14
CA PHE A 3 4.18 -51.40 0.07
C PHE A 3 4.89 -50.83 1.32
N LYS A 4 4.30 -49.96 2.15
CA LYS A 4 3.17 -48.98 2.11
C LYS A 4 3.16 -48.35 3.53
N HIS A 5 2.69 -47.10 3.63
CA HIS A 5 1.96 -46.48 4.75
C HIS A 5 2.25 -46.91 6.22
N SER A 6 2.65 -45.94 7.06
CA SER A 6 1.90 -45.56 8.29
C SER A 6 2.66 -44.47 9.06
N TRP A 7 2.38 -43.19 8.76
CA TRP A 7 2.80 -42.06 9.60
C TRP A 7 1.62 -41.10 9.80
N THR A 8 0.49 -41.63 10.33
CA THR A 8 -0.68 -40.80 10.69
C THR A 8 -1.44 -41.33 11.93
N ARG A 9 -0.75 -41.81 12.97
CA ARG A 9 -1.43 -42.26 14.22
C ARG A 9 -0.80 -41.86 15.56
N ARG A 10 0.08 -40.86 15.64
CA ARG A 10 0.65 -40.40 16.94
C ARG A 10 0.57 -38.89 17.22
N LEU A 11 -0.42 -38.19 16.66
CA LEU A 11 -0.63 -36.74 16.94
C LEU A 11 -1.93 -36.39 17.67
N LYS A 12 -2.72 -37.37 18.14
CA LYS A 12 -4.02 -37.10 18.81
C LYS A 12 -4.00 -37.05 20.35
N TYR A 13 -2.84 -37.18 20.99
CA TYR A 13 -2.74 -37.13 22.46
C TYR A 13 -1.71 -36.11 23.00
N VAL A 14 -1.07 -35.32 22.14
CA VAL A 14 -0.08 -34.31 22.58
C VAL A 14 -0.74 -32.98 22.94
N PHE A 15 -1.88 -32.64 22.34
CA PHE A 15 -2.59 -31.39 22.61
C PHE A 15 -3.34 -31.34 23.96
N PRO A 16 -3.99 -32.42 24.44
CA PRO A 16 -4.70 -32.37 25.73
C PRO A 16 -3.76 -32.44 26.95
N VAL A 17 -2.57 -33.04 26.81
CA VAL A 17 -1.60 -33.21 27.91
C VAL A 17 -0.81 -31.92 28.17
N MET A 18 -0.58 -31.08 27.14
CA MET A 18 0.02 -29.76 27.34
C MET A 18 -0.93 -28.75 27.99
N MET A 19 -2.25 -28.86 27.79
CA MET A 19 -3.22 -28.01 28.50
C MET A 19 -3.39 -28.40 29.97
N MET A 20 -3.17 -29.67 30.34
CA MET A 20 -3.30 -30.13 31.72
C MET A 20 -2.05 -29.88 32.59
N LEU A 21 -0.89 -29.62 31.97
CA LEU A 21 0.33 -29.19 32.69
C LEU A 21 0.34 -27.70 33.04
N GLY A 22 -0.48 -26.88 32.36
CA GLY A 22 -0.64 -25.46 32.65
C GLY A 22 -1.48 -25.15 33.90
N THR A 23 -2.26 -26.11 34.40
CA THR A 23 -3.17 -25.92 35.54
C THR A 23 -2.69 -26.56 36.84
N LEU A 24 -1.64 -27.39 36.83
CA LEU A 24 -1.05 -27.99 38.04
C LEU A 24 0.18 -27.26 38.62
N PHE A 25 0.78 -26.33 37.87
CA PHE A 25 1.75 -25.38 38.44
C PHE A 25 1.04 -24.08 38.81
N GLY A 26 0.34 -24.14 39.95
CA GLY A 26 -0.22 -22.97 40.59
C GLY A 26 0.83 -21.87 40.77
N LEU A 27 0.43 -20.64 40.39
CA LEU A 27 0.80 -19.38 41.03
C LEU A 27 2.26 -19.31 41.53
N LYS A 28 3.21 -19.32 40.59
CA LYS A 28 4.30 -18.35 40.70
C LYS A 28 3.92 -17.20 39.79
N THR A 29 3.49 -16.10 40.40
CA THR A 29 3.62 -14.78 39.79
C THR A 29 5.02 -14.72 39.19
N THR A 30 5.14 -14.81 37.87
CA THR A 30 6.36 -14.39 37.19
C THR A 30 6.49 -12.93 37.58
N SER A 31 7.38 -12.64 38.50
CA SER A 31 7.88 -11.29 38.70
C SER A 31 8.37 -10.86 37.34
N VAL A 32 7.57 -10.06 36.64
CA VAL A 32 7.97 -9.36 35.43
C VAL A 32 9.03 -8.39 35.93
N PHE A 33 10.29 -8.79 35.83
CA PHE A 33 11.39 -7.86 36.09
C PHE A 33 11.32 -6.82 34.98
N ALA A 34 11.44 -5.54 35.34
CA ALA A 34 11.62 -4.50 34.34
C ALA A 34 12.88 -4.81 33.52
N GLU A 35 12.74 -4.79 32.21
CA GLU A 35 13.87 -4.99 31.33
C GLU A 35 14.24 -3.67 30.62
N LYS A 36 15.55 -3.42 30.55
CA LYS A 36 16.09 -2.50 29.56
C LYS A 36 15.98 -3.15 28.19
N VAL A 37 15.06 -2.65 27.38
CA VAL A 37 14.84 -3.17 26.03
C VAL A 37 15.70 -2.40 25.03
N ILE A 38 16.58 -3.11 24.33
CA ILE A 38 17.42 -2.54 23.28
C ILE A 38 16.72 -2.71 21.94
N VAL A 39 16.44 -1.61 21.24
CA VAL A 39 15.72 -1.63 19.95
C VAL A 39 16.62 -1.27 18.77
N ASP A 40 16.32 -1.86 17.61
CA ASP A 40 16.86 -1.40 16.33
C ASP A 40 15.84 -0.44 15.71
N PRO A 41 16.17 0.85 15.52
CA PRO A 41 15.22 1.83 14.97
C PRO A 41 14.72 1.45 13.56
N SER A 42 15.52 0.67 12.81
CA SER A 42 15.19 0.20 11.48
C SER A 42 14.30 -1.05 11.47
N ASN A 43 14.13 -1.72 12.62
CA ASN A 43 13.28 -2.90 12.79
C ASN A 43 12.12 -2.55 13.74
N PRO A 44 10.94 -2.15 13.21
CA PRO A 44 9.84 -1.72 14.05
C PRO A 44 9.31 -2.87 14.91
N ILE A 45 8.80 -2.51 16.10
CA ILE A 45 8.13 -3.48 16.96
C ILE A 45 6.71 -3.71 16.42
N GLN A 46 6.38 -4.95 16.08
CA GLN A 46 5.05 -5.29 15.57
C GLN A 46 3.97 -5.02 16.62
N ASN A 47 2.81 -4.54 16.16
CA ASN A 47 1.59 -4.34 16.95
C ASN A 47 1.68 -3.34 18.10
N VAL A 48 2.72 -2.50 18.16
CA VAL A 48 2.83 -1.43 19.17
C VAL A 48 2.42 -0.10 18.56
N LYS A 49 1.40 0.52 19.15
CA LYS A 49 0.99 1.90 18.85
C LYS A 49 0.82 2.63 20.16
N ASN A 50 1.42 3.82 20.30
CA ASN A 50 1.29 4.57 21.54
C ASN A 50 -0.15 5.05 21.71
N ASN A 51 -0.80 4.61 22.78
CA ASN A 51 -2.18 5.00 23.09
C ASN A 51 -2.29 6.47 23.51
N PHE A 52 -1.20 7.08 23.98
CA PHE A 52 -1.14 8.48 24.36
C PHE A 52 -0.31 9.27 23.35
N ILE A 53 -0.92 10.26 22.71
CA ILE A 53 -0.31 11.07 21.66
C ILE A 53 -0.26 12.52 22.09
N ILE A 54 0.92 13.12 21.98
CA ILE A 54 1.20 14.56 22.08
C ILE A 54 1.76 14.97 20.71
N PRO A 55 1.04 15.78 19.92
CA PRO A 55 1.52 16.20 18.60
C PRO A 55 2.73 17.13 18.74
N LYS A 56 3.69 17.02 17.81
CA LYS A 56 4.80 17.98 17.73
C LYS A 56 4.31 19.39 17.41
N ASP A 57 3.28 19.49 16.57
CA ASP A 57 2.75 20.78 16.12
C ASP A 57 1.41 21.08 16.80
N VAL A 58 1.39 22.18 17.53
CA VAL A 58 0.22 22.67 18.25
C VAL A 58 -0.04 24.11 17.81
N PRO A 59 -0.91 24.35 16.81
CA PRO A 59 -1.21 25.70 16.35
C PRO A 59 -1.72 26.58 17.49
N ASN A 60 -1.16 27.78 17.60
CA ASN A 60 -1.50 28.75 18.68
C ASN A 60 -1.25 28.20 20.10
N ALA A 61 -0.26 27.32 20.27
CA ALA A 61 0.15 26.84 21.58
C ALA A 61 0.43 28.03 22.52
N LYS A 62 -0.11 27.95 23.73
CA LYS A 62 0.12 28.95 24.78
C LYS A 62 0.01 28.27 26.14
N THR A 63 1.08 28.34 26.91
CA THR A 63 1.12 27.74 28.25
C THR A 63 0.57 28.69 29.31
N ASN A 64 -0.15 28.13 30.28
CA ASN A 64 -0.45 28.82 31.52
C ASN A 64 0.45 28.29 32.63
N ILE A 65 1.16 29.18 33.32
CA ILE A 65 2.16 28.81 34.32
C ILE A 65 1.87 29.48 35.65
N THR A 66 1.73 28.67 36.69
CA THR A 66 1.61 29.09 38.09
C THR A 66 2.77 28.54 38.92
N VAL A 67 3.16 29.29 39.95
CA VAL A 67 4.26 28.94 40.84
C VAL A 67 3.78 28.98 42.28
N GLU A 68 4.10 27.96 43.05
CA GLU A 68 3.76 27.82 44.47
C GLU A 68 5.03 27.64 45.30
N GLY A 69 5.07 28.22 46.51
CA GLY A 69 6.15 27.98 47.46
C GLY A 69 7.49 28.65 47.15
N ALA A 70 7.60 29.50 46.13
CA ALA A 70 8.71 30.43 45.95
C ALA A 70 8.42 31.74 46.71
N SER A 71 9.46 32.39 47.26
CA SER A 71 9.28 33.67 47.97
C SER A 71 9.04 34.84 47.01
N LYS A 72 9.64 34.79 45.83
CA LYS A 72 9.39 35.72 44.71
C LYS A 72 9.45 34.99 43.38
N THR A 73 8.62 35.43 42.44
CA THR A 73 8.54 34.92 41.07
C THR A 73 8.60 36.09 40.10
N TYR A 74 9.54 36.04 39.18
CA TYR A 74 9.60 36.93 38.02
C TYR A 74 9.22 36.12 36.77
N LYS A 75 8.26 36.63 35.99
CA LYS A 75 7.72 35.96 34.81
C LYS A 75 7.73 36.92 33.63
N TYR A 76 8.31 36.50 32.52
CA TYR A 76 8.32 37.24 31.26
C TYR A 76 8.04 36.30 30.10
N HIS A 77 7.17 36.70 29.18
CA HIS A 77 6.80 35.91 28.02
C HIS A 77 7.34 36.56 26.75
N VAL A 78 7.90 35.75 25.86
CA VAL A 78 8.37 36.12 24.54
C VAL A 78 7.50 35.44 23.51
N ASP A 79 6.84 36.23 22.65
CA ASP A 79 6.01 35.70 21.58
C ASP A 79 6.84 34.93 20.53
N ALA A 80 6.17 34.02 19.82
CA ALA A 80 6.75 33.28 18.71
C ALA A 80 7.47 34.19 17.70
N ASN A 81 8.63 33.75 17.21
CA ASN A 81 9.48 34.48 16.26
C ASN A 81 10.01 35.87 16.70
N LYS A 82 9.84 36.27 17.97
CA LYS A 82 10.20 37.63 18.45
C LYS A 82 11.48 37.72 19.28
N GLY A 83 12.21 36.62 19.51
CA GLY A 83 13.45 36.62 20.30
C GLY A 83 14.71 36.23 19.52
N GLY A 84 15.88 36.69 19.98
CA GLY A 84 17.20 36.39 19.39
C GLY A 84 18.05 35.44 20.26
N PHE A 85 18.94 34.67 19.63
CA PHE A 85 19.90 33.76 20.29
C PHE A 85 20.97 34.57 21.04
N THR A 86 21.20 34.27 22.33
CA THR A 86 22.34 34.83 23.08
C THR A 86 23.00 33.74 23.92
N ASP A 87 24.33 33.65 23.85
CA ASP A 87 25.15 32.80 24.76
C ASP A 87 25.28 33.42 26.17
N ASP A 88 24.75 34.63 26.39
CA ASP A 88 24.89 35.39 27.64
C ASP A 88 23.72 35.13 28.60
N TYR A 89 24.01 34.58 29.79
CA TYR A 89 23.05 34.15 30.81
C TYR A 89 22.59 35.30 31.72
N VAL A 90 22.09 36.38 31.13
CA VAL A 90 21.59 37.52 31.92
C VAL A 90 20.12 37.28 32.24
N GLY A 91 19.85 36.81 33.46
CA GLY A 91 18.48 36.61 33.93
C GLY A 91 17.63 37.89 33.85
N LEU A 92 16.32 37.75 34.05
CA LEU A 92 15.33 38.84 34.21
C LEU A 92 15.58 39.69 35.48
N VAL A 93 16.81 40.15 35.68
CA VAL A 93 17.19 40.99 36.81
C VAL A 93 17.15 42.43 36.34
N GLU A 94 16.19 43.19 36.87
CA GLU A 94 16.11 44.66 36.77
C GLU A 94 16.06 45.22 35.32
N GLY A 95 15.14 44.70 34.49
CA GLY A 95 14.68 45.42 33.29
C GLY A 95 15.28 44.98 31.95
N ASN A 96 16.16 43.97 31.92
CA ASN A 96 16.67 43.42 30.67
C ASN A 96 15.65 42.44 30.05
N LYS A 97 14.81 42.94 29.13
CA LYS A 97 13.67 42.22 28.52
C LYS A 97 14.00 41.57 27.16
N ASN A 98 15.25 41.63 26.71
CA ASN A 98 15.60 41.34 25.31
C ASN A 98 16.20 39.94 25.06
N ILE A 99 16.04 38.98 25.98
CA ILE A 99 16.76 37.70 25.92
C ILE A 99 15.78 36.56 25.65
N ARG A 100 16.10 35.75 24.63
CA ARG A 100 15.40 34.51 24.28
C ARG A 100 16.43 33.37 24.32
N TYR A 101 16.05 32.24 24.90
CA TYR A 101 16.84 31.03 24.81
C TYR A 101 16.47 30.24 23.53
N PRO A 102 17.32 29.32 23.02
CA PRO A 102 16.96 28.48 21.89
C PRO A 102 15.81 27.58 22.29
N SER A 103 14.61 27.86 21.78
CA SER A 103 13.59 26.83 21.64
C SER A 103 13.97 25.95 20.45
N PHE A 104 13.70 24.64 20.50
CA PHE A 104 13.87 23.73 19.35
C PHE A 104 13.18 24.26 18.08
N GLN A 105 12.13 25.07 18.25
CA GLN A 105 11.30 25.59 17.18
C GLN A 105 11.02 27.07 17.40
N LYS A 106 11.51 27.92 16.50
CA LYS A 106 11.42 29.39 16.63
C LYS A 106 9.98 29.92 16.54
N GLU A 107 9.10 29.11 15.96
CA GLU A 107 7.68 29.35 15.75
C GLU A 107 6.79 29.23 17.00
N TYR A 108 7.34 28.83 18.16
CA TYR A 108 6.63 28.85 19.43
C TYR A 108 7.14 29.95 20.37
N GLY A 109 6.25 30.45 21.21
CA GLY A 109 6.58 31.38 22.29
C GLY A 109 7.27 30.67 23.46
N GLU A 110 7.82 31.46 24.38
CA GLU A 110 8.54 30.96 25.54
C GLU A 110 8.27 31.84 26.76
N THR A 111 8.10 31.21 27.91
CA THR A 111 8.03 31.90 29.20
C THR A 111 9.32 31.69 29.99
N ASN A 112 9.96 32.80 30.31
CA ASN A 112 11.12 32.92 31.19
C ASN A 112 10.64 33.09 32.63
N LEU A 113 11.12 32.26 33.55
CA LEU A 113 10.83 32.31 34.98
C LEU A 113 12.11 32.44 35.80
N VAL A 114 12.14 33.37 36.74
CA VAL A 114 13.15 33.43 37.80
C VAL A 114 12.45 33.25 39.14
N LEU A 115 12.87 32.25 39.91
CA LEU A 115 12.30 31.93 41.21
C LEU A 115 13.32 32.20 42.30
N GLU A 116 12.93 32.91 43.37
CA GLU A 116 13.74 33.11 44.58
C GLU A 116 13.13 32.39 45.78
N GLY A 117 13.97 32.08 46.76
CA GLY A 117 13.56 31.36 47.96
C GLY A 117 13.07 29.94 47.65
N VAL A 118 13.64 29.31 46.62
CA VAL A 118 13.24 27.96 46.21
C VAL A 118 13.59 26.95 47.30
N THR A 119 12.65 26.05 47.52
CA THR A 119 12.77 24.91 48.44
C THR A 119 12.26 23.65 47.74
N THR A 120 12.42 22.49 48.36
CA THR A 120 11.84 21.23 47.86
C THR A 120 10.32 21.24 47.78
N ASN A 121 9.65 22.16 48.50
CA ASN A 121 8.20 22.36 48.44
C ASN A 121 7.75 23.30 47.30
N THR A 122 8.69 23.98 46.63
CA THR A 122 8.38 24.85 45.49
C THR A 122 7.86 24.01 44.33
N LYS A 123 6.77 24.45 43.70
CA LYS A 123 6.17 23.80 42.53
C LYS A 123 5.96 24.79 41.39
N VAL A 124 6.18 24.33 40.17
CA VAL A 124 5.83 25.04 38.94
C VAL A 124 4.83 24.19 38.17
N ASN A 125 3.59 24.67 38.06
CA ASN A 125 2.55 24.01 37.28
C ASN A 125 2.50 24.64 35.88
N ILE A 126 2.62 23.81 34.84
CA ILE A 126 2.65 24.23 33.45
C ILE A 126 1.49 23.53 32.74
N ASP A 127 0.45 24.30 32.41
CA ASP A 127 -0.73 23.80 31.71
C ASP A 127 -0.60 24.10 30.22
N TYR A 128 -0.49 23.04 29.41
CA TYR A 128 -0.41 23.14 27.95
C TYR A 128 -1.80 23.10 27.30
N GLY A 129 -2.86 22.84 28.06
CA GLY A 129 -4.23 22.75 27.53
C GLY A 129 -4.55 21.40 26.89
N LYS A 130 -5.62 21.37 26.08
CA LYS A 130 -6.15 20.18 25.37
C LYS A 130 -5.31 19.85 24.13
N ILE A 131 -4.04 19.48 24.34
CA ILE A 131 -3.09 19.20 23.26
C ILE A 131 -2.93 17.71 22.95
N GLY A 132 -3.30 16.81 23.87
CA GLY A 132 -3.06 15.38 23.71
C GLY A 132 -4.31 14.58 23.37
N THR A 133 -4.10 13.32 22.98
CA THR A 133 -5.16 12.31 22.93
C THR A 133 -4.75 11.03 23.65
N TYR A 134 -5.67 10.38 24.35
CA TYR A 134 -5.50 9.03 24.88
C TYR A 134 -6.61 8.12 24.34
N ASN A 135 -6.24 7.00 23.70
CA ASN A 135 -7.16 6.12 22.99
C ASN A 135 -8.11 6.89 22.04
N GLY A 136 -7.57 7.89 21.34
CA GLY A 136 -8.30 8.77 20.41
C GLY A 136 -9.17 9.86 21.08
N LYS A 137 -9.32 9.86 22.41
CA LYS A 137 -10.07 10.92 23.13
C LYS A 137 -9.15 12.08 23.50
N LYS A 138 -9.61 13.32 23.30
CA LYS A 138 -8.84 14.53 23.67
C LYS A 138 -8.62 14.59 25.19
N VAL A 139 -7.42 14.97 25.60
CA VAL A 139 -7.03 15.13 26.99
C VAL A 139 -6.26 16.42 27.21
N ASN A 140 -6.43 17.02 28.37
CA ASN A 140 -5.61 18.13 28.83
C ASN A 140 -4.27 17.61 29.32
N VAL A 141 -3.17 18.28 28.99
CA VAL A 141 -1.81 17.88 29.40
C VAL A 141 -1.18 18.98 30.24
N LYS A 142 -0.66 18.62 31.41
CA LYS A 142 0.10 19.50 32.30
C LYS A 142 1.40 18.84 32.74
N LEU A 143 2.42 19.66 33.01
CA LEU A 143 3.59 19.24 33.76
C LEU A 143 3.60 19.92 35.13
N VAL A 144 3.96 19.17 36.17
CA VAL A 144 4.24 19.72 37.50
C VAL A 144 5.70 19.48 37.82
N LEU A 145 6.47 20.56 37.86
CA LEU A 145 7.87 20.54 38.31
C LEU A 145 7.88 20.71 39.84
N SER A 146 8.55 19.82 40.55
CA SER A 146 8.59 19.83 42.02
C SER A 146 9.90 19.26 42.55
N ASN A 147 10.12 19.33 43.87
CA ASN A 147 11.34 18.80 44.50
C ASN A 147 12.60 19.34 43.82
N ILE A 148 12.62 20.66 43.58
CA ILE A 148 13.68 21.34 42.82
C ILE A 148 14.92 21.49 43.70
N HIS A 149 16.01 20.84 43.30
CA HIS A 149 17.31 20.90 43.97
C HIS A 149 18.24 21.86 43.24
N LEU A 150 18.82 22.82 43.97
CA LEU A 150 19.62 23.87 43.38
C LEU A 150 21.10 23.50 43.34
N TYR A 151 21.82 24.00 42.32
CA TYR A 151 23.29 23.95 42.29
C TYR A 151 23.94 24.70 43.47
N SER A 152 23.25 25.72 44.01
CA SER A 152 23.72 26.45 45.20
C SER A 152 23.79 25.60 46.47
N ASP A 153 23.09 24.47 46.48
CA ASP A 153 22.95 23.60 47.66
C ASP A 153 23.96 22.44 47.67
N THR A 154 24.60 22.13 46.54
CA THR A 154 25.33 20.86 46.30
C THR A 154 26.83 21.02 46.00
N LEU A 155 27.53 21.93 46.70
CA LEU A 155 28.96 22.27 46.53
C LEU A 155 29.87 21.16 45.91
N PRO A 156 30.82 21.49 44.98
CA PRO A 156 31.39 22.83 44.82
C PRO A 156 31.47 23.35 43.37
N TRP A 157 31.25 24.65 43.25
CA TRP A 157 31.39 25.49 42.04
C TRP A 157 32.79 25.48 41.38
N ASN A 158 33.72 24.71 41.93
CA ASN A 158 35.12 24.61 41.53
C ASN A 158 35.40 23.48 40.51
N ILE A 159 34.42 22.61 40.22
CA ILE A 159 34.56 21.52 39.23
C ILE A 159 34.22 22.02 37.81
N LEU A 160 33.47 23.12 37.71
CA LEU A 160 33.21 23.82 36.44
C LEU A 160 34.41 24.72 36.16
N ASP A 161 35.00 24.59 34.96
CA ASP A 161 36.20 25.33 34.56
C ASP A 161 36.07 26.83 34.89
N ASN A 162 37.10 27.40 35.51
CA ASN A 162 37.15 28.81 35.93
C ASN A 162 36.88 29.79 34.78
N ASN A 163 37.03 29.35 33.53
CA ASN A 163 36.66 30.13 32.34
C ASN A 163 35.16 30.07 32.04
N TYR A 164 34.50 28.91 32.21
CA TYR A 164 33.07 28.77 31.95
C TYR A 164 32.24 29.54 32.98
N THR A 165 32.68 29.54 34.24
CA THR A 165 32.12 30.38 35.30
C THR A 165 32.32 31.87 35.03
N LYS A 166 33.46 32.29 34.47
CA LYS A 166 33.77 33.71 34.17
C LYS A 166 33.11 34.28 32.91
N THR A 167 32.92 33.48 31.85
CA THR A 167 32.40 33.99 30.57
C THR A 167 30.88 33.93 30.49
N HIS A 168 30.26 32.93 31.10
CA HIS A 168 28.81 32.69 31.02
C HIS A 168 28.05 33.22 32.25
N PHE A 169 28.75 33.36 33.38
CA PHE A 169 28.26 34.09 34.56
C PHE A 169 29.20 35.28 34.73
N ARG A 170 29.14 36.25 33.80
CA ARG A 170 30.10 37.35 33.77
C ARG A 170 30.36 37.91 35.17
N ASP A 171 31.61 37.78 35.59
CA ASP A 171 32.20 38.42 36.76
C ASP A 171 32.82 39.75 36.29
N ASP A 172 32.08 40.52 35.48
CA ASP A 172 32.52 41.76 34.82
C ASP A 172 32.50 42.96 35.78
N GLY A 173 32.78 42.75 37.06
CA GLY A 173 32.86 43.80 38.07
C GLY A 173 31.51 44.26 38.62
N TYR A 174 30.40 43.62 38.23
CA TYR A 174 29.16 43.67 39.00
C TYR A 174 29.28 42.73 40.20
N ASN A 175 29.48 43.29 41.40
CA ASN A 175 29.45 42.55 42.66
C ASN A 175 28.32 41.50 42.64
N ASN A 176 28.71 40.22 42.75
CA ASN A 176 27.90 39.03 42.50
C ASN A 176 26.80 38.79 43.56
N THR A 177 25.88 39.73 43.71
CA THR A 177 24.67 39.61 44.56
C THR A 177 23.41 39.25 43.76
N ASN A 178 23.49 39.28 42.42
CA ASN A 178 22.34 39.19 41.52
C ASN A 178 22.43 38.15 40.39
N GLY A 179 23.43 37.27 40.39
CA GLY A 179 23.52 36.17 39.41
C GLY A 179 22.29 35.25 39.43
N ALA A 180 22.02 34.57 38.30
CA ALA A 180 20.90 33.64 38.13
C ALA A 180 20.85 32.51 39.19
N MET A 181 21.99 32.20 39.82
CA MET A 181 22.16 31.08 40.75
C MET A 181 22.76 31.53 42.10
N SER A 182 22.21 32.60 42.70
CA SER A 182 22.67 33.09 43.99
C SER A 182 22.30 32.13 45.15
N LYS A 183 23.31 31.72 45.93
CA LYS A 183 23.14 30.90 47.13
C LYS A 183 22.39 31.62 48.25
N SER A 184 22.61 32.93 48.42
CA SER A 184 21.92 33.70 49.46
C SER A 184 20.44 33.87 49.17
N LYS A 185 20.05 33.89 47.89
CA LYS A 185 18.67 34.04 47.43
C LYS A 185 17.96 32.71 47.12
N LYS A 186 18.69 31.58 47.10
CA LYS A 186 18.19 30.26 46.66
C LYS A 186 17.39 30.38 45.35
N ARG A 187 18.09 30.75 44.28
CA ARG A 187 17.51 31.16 43.01
C ARG A 187 17.68 30.09 41.92
N THR A 188 16.66 29.91 41.08
CA THR A 188 16.71 29.12 39.82
C THR A 188 16.03 29.88 38.68
N VAL A 189 16.35 29.47 37.46
CA VAL A 189 15.77 29.99 36.21
C VAL A 189 15.18 28.82 35.41
N LEU A 190 14.01 29.04 34.83
CA LEU A 190 13.37 28.12 33.89
C LEU A 190 12.96 28.86 32.62
N TRP A 191 13.22 28.25 31.47
CA TRP A 191 12.72 28.64 30.17
C TRP A 191 11.75 27.57 29.68
N ILE A 192 10.49 27.92 29.59
CA ILE A 192 9.40 26.99 29.30
C ILE A 192 8.81 27.37 27.95
N SER A 193 8.98 26.49 26.95
CA SER A 193 8.33 26.68 25.66
C SER A 193 6.81 26.54 25.78
N ASP A 194 6.07 27.27 24.96
CA ASP A 194 4.63 27.05 24.80
C ASP A 194 4.31 25.69 24.17
N ASN A 195 5.28 25.07 23.52
CA ASN A 195 5.18 23.75 22.94
C ASN A 195 5.97 22.74 23.77
N LEU A 196 5.27 21.74 24.33
CA LEU A 196 5.86 20.71 25.18
C LEU A 196 6.98 19.92 24.48
N PHE A 197 6.86 19.70 23.17
CA PHE A 197 7.86 19.03 22.36
C PHE A 197 9.15 19.85 22.21
N SER A 198 9.06 21.18 22.29
CA SER A 198 10.26 22.04 22.31
C SER A 198 11.02 22.02 23.65
N GLY A 199 10.41 21.46 24.69
CA GLY A 199 11.07 21.20 25.96
C GLY A 199 11.20 22.41 26.89
N ILE A 200 11.94 22.18 27.97
CA ILE A 200 12.18 23.14 29.05
C ILE A 200 13.67 23.15 29.36
N VAL A 201 14.24 24.35 29.45
CA VAL A 201 15.61 24.54 29.92
C VAL A 201 15.58 25.07 31.35
N TYR A 202 16.46 24.57 32.21
CA TYR A 202 16.47 24.92 33.62
C TYR A 202 17.86 24.94 34.24
N HIS A 203 17.96 25.64 35.37
CA HIS A 203 19.19 25.84 36.13
C HIS A 203 19.10 25.23 37.53
N SER A 204 19.03 23.91 37.60
CA SER A 204 18.90 23.14 38.84
C SER A 204 19.60 21.79 38.67
N THR A 205 20.06 21.17 39.75
CA THR A 205 20.77 19.88 39.68
C THR A 205 19.82 18.75 39.34
N GLN A 206 18.64 18.78 39.95
CA GLN A 206 17.65 17.73 39.83
C GLN A 206 16.26 18.26 40.17
N MET A 207 15.24 17.74 39.50
CA MET A 207 13.84 17.98 39.88
C MET A 207 12.95 16.81 39.48
N ASN A 208 11.76 16.76 40.08
CA ASN A 208 10.71 15.86 39.65
C ASN A 208 9.86 16.52 38.56
N VAL A 209 9.50 15.76 37.53
CA VAL A 209 8.54 16.14 36.48
C VAL A 209 7.38 15.15 36.55
N GLN A 210 6.21 15.63 36.96
CA GLN A 210 4.99 14.83 36.92
C GLN A 210 4.17 15.20 35.68
N LEU A 211 3.86 14.22 34.85
CA LEU A 211 2.97 14.38 33.71
C LEU A 211 1.53 14.16 34.18
N VAL A 212 0.68 15.19 34.09
CA VAL A 212 -0.73 15.11 34.47
C VAL A 212 -1.58 15.17 33.20
N ALA A 213 -2.34 14.11 32.93
CA ALA A 213 -3.31 14.06 31.84
C ALA A 213 -4.73 13.90 32.40
N THR A 214 -5.67 14.73 31.96
CA THR A 214 -7.08 14.67 32.40
C THR A 214 -8.04 14.69 31.23
N TYR A 215 -9.16 13.99 31.37
CA TYR A 215 -10.29 14.13 30.45
C TYR A 215 -11.00 15.47 30.65
N GLU A 216 -12.00 15.73 29.80
CA GLU A 216 -12.77 16.98 29.83
C GLU A 216 -13.57 17.18 31.13
N ASP A 217 -13.99 16.10 31.78
CA ASP A 217 -14.65 16.11 33.09
C ASP A 217 -13.67 16.34 34.26
N GLY A 218 -12.38 16.51 33.99
CA GLY A 218 -11.32 16.68 34.98
C GLY A 218 -10.83 15.38 35.62
N SER A 219 -11.40 14.22 35.25
CA SER A 219 -10.93 12.93 35.76
C SER A 219 -9.52 12.60 35.22
N PRO A 220 -8.64 11.99 36.04
CA PRO A 220 -7.29 11.65 35.61
C PRO A 220 -7.32 10.50 34.60
N VAL A 221 -6.45 10.58 33.60
CA VAL A 221 -6.20 9.48 32.69
C VAL A 221 -5.43 8.38 33.43
N GLN A 222 -5.99 7.17 33.43
CA GLN A 222 -5.28 5.97 33.86
C GLN A 222 -4.61 5.34 32.63
N PHE A 223 -3.30 5.53 32.51
CA PHE A 223 -2.53 4.96 31.41
C PHE A 223 -2.49 3.43 31.53
N SER A 224 -2.60 2.74 30.41
CA SER A 224 -2.54 1.27 30.35
C SER A 224 -2.14 0.80 28.94
N GLY A 225 -1.86 -0.50 28.82
CA GLY A 225 -1.43 -1.10 27.56
C GLY A 225 -0.11 -0.49 27.06
N ASP A 226 -0.04 -0.25 25.75
CA ASP A 226 1.11 0.33 25.08
C ASP A 226 1.08 1.86 25.15
N THR A 227 1.44 2.38 26.32
CA THR A 227 1.57 3.82 26.56
C THR A 227 3.01 4.17 26.89
N PHE A 228 3.60 5.08 26.13
CA PHE A 228 5.01 5.46 26.26
C PHE A 228 5.20 6.97 26.37
N ILE A 229 6.23 7.37 27.11
CA ILE A 229 6.74 8.74 27.15
C ILE A 229 8.24 8.70 26.93
N SER A 230 8.71 9.55 26.02
CA SER A 230 10.13 9.67 25.71
C SER A 230 10.70 10.97 26.25
N PHE A 231 11.88 10.86 26.84
CA PHE A 231 12.76 12.00 27.12
C PHE A 231 13.83 12.00 26.04
N ASN A 232 13.83 13.07 25.23
CA ASN A 232 14.80 13.24 24.14
C ASN A 232 15.86 14.25 24.53
N SER A 233 16.91 14.33 23.71
CA SER A 233 18.00 15.30 23.87
C SER A 233 18.71 15.13 25.20
N LEU A 234 18.91 13.90 25.68
CA LEU A 234 19.69 13.62 26.88
C LEU A 234 21.18 13.68 26.55
N ASN A 235 21.73 14.88 26.47
CA ASN A 235 23.07 15.12 25.94
C ASN A 235 24.18 14.68 26.91
N PRO A 236 25.30 14.12 26.39
CA PRO A 236 26.50 13.87 27.17
C PRO A 236 27.05 15.14 27.84
N ALA A 237 27.69 14.99 29.00
CA ALA A 237 28.30 16.12 29.70
C ALA A 237 29.55 16.64 28.98
N GLY A 238 29.59 17.95 28.74
CA GLY A 238 30.76 18.63 28.22
C GLY A 238 31.79 18.91 29.32
N GLY A 239 33.01 18.34 29.23
CA GLY A 239 34.11 18.72 30.12
C GLY A 239 35.15 17.63 30.39
N LYS A 240 36.23 18.00 31.11
CA LYS A 240 37.38 17.12 31.38
C LYS A 240 37.25 16.26 32.64
N SER A 241 36.26 16.54 33.51
CA SER A 241 36.10 15.88 34.81
C SER A 241 35.13 14.71 34.74
N THR A 242 35.59 13.53 35.18
CA THR A 242 34.82 12.27 35.36
C THR A 242 33.59 12.40 36.26
N ASP A 243 33.52 13.48 37.03
CA ASP A 243 32.43 13.76 37.96
C ASP A 243 31.25 14.44 37.26
N LEU A 244 31.43 14.94 36.03
CA LEU A 244 30.36 15.53 35.25
C LEU A 244 29.42 14.44 34.71
N LYS A 245 28.13 14.60 34.95
CA LYS A 245 27.04 13.73 34.50
C LYS A 245 26.24 14.48 33.43
N GLY A 246 26.04 13.82 32.29
CA GLY A 246 25.19 14.34 31.22
C GLY A 246 23.74 14.49 31.67
N GLU A 247 22.91 14.98 30.78
CA GLU A 247 21.48 15.13 31.02
C GLU A 247 20.86 13.73 31.17
N TYR A 248 20.03 13.56 32.19
CA TYR A 248 19.46 12.27 32.53
C TYR A 248 17.98 12.32 32.87
N ALA A 249 17.34 11.17 32.74
CA ALA A 249 15.99 10.91 33.16
C ALA A 249 15.92 9.62 33.99
N HIS A 250 14.92 9.56 34.85
CA HIS A 250 14.51 8.37 35.58
C HIS A 250 13.01 8.39 35.73
N TYR A 251 12.40 7.22 35.64
CA TYR A 251 11.00 7.04 35.92
C TYR A 251 10.86 6.33 37.27
N ASP A 252 10.00 6.78 38.18
CA ASP A 252 9.90 6.21 39.53
C ASP A 252 9.58 4.70 39.54
N LYS A 253 9.01 4.18 38.44
CA LYS A 253 8.76 2.75 38.23
C LYS A 253 9.71 2.08 37.26
N MET A 254 10.84 2.68 36.91
CA MET A 254 11.84 2.13 35.98
C MET A 254 12.34 0.73 36.37
N ASN A 255 12.29 0.38 37.67
CA ASN A 255 12.66 -0.97 38.16
C ASN A 255 11.53 -2.01 38.01
N ASN A 256 10.30 -1.58 37.69
CA ASN A 256 9.10 -2.42 37.58
C ASN A 256 8.39 -2.29 36.22
N THR A 257 8.90 -1.46 35.31
CA THR A 257 8.35 -1.22 33.98
C THR A 257 9.46 -1.13 32.95
N ASP A 258 9.20 -1.68 31.76
CA ASP A 258 10.17 -1.68 30.67
C ASP A 258 10.49 -0.26 30.20
N TRP A 259 11.73 -0.09 29.79
CA TRP A 259 12.21 1.15 29.17
C TRP A 259 13.14 0.83 28.01
N TYR A 260 13.16 1.72 27.03
CA TYR A 260 13.67 1.42 25.70
C TYR A 260 14.77 2.41 25.33
N VAL A 261 15.88 1.87 24.82
CA VAL A 261 16.97 2.64 24.20
C VAL A 261 17.38 1.99 22.89
N ARG A 262 17.99 2.76 21.98
CA ARG A 262 18.52 2.20 20.74
C ARG A 262 19.75 1.33 20.99
N LYS A 263 19.99 0.35 20.12
CA LYS A 263 21.23 -0.43 20.08
C LYS A 263 22.50 0.43 19.93
N ASP A 264 22.38 1.56 19.25
CA ASP A 264 23.44 2.54 19.01
C ASP A 264 23.28 3.79 19.88
N THR A 265 22.62 3.67 21.04
CA THR A 265 22.41 4.78 21.97
C THR A 265 23.73 5.35 22.50
N VAL A 266 23.76 6.67 22.70
CA VAL A 266 24.83 7.36 23.44
C VAL A 266 24.55 7.40 24.94
N LEU A 267 23.41 6.86 25.39
CA LEU A 267 23.00 6.86 26.78
C LEU A 267 23.68 5.74 27.58
N SER A 268 23.87 5.99 28.86
CA SER A 268 24.41 5.04 29.84
C SER A 268 23.63 5.13 31.15
N GLU A 269 23.67 4.04 31.92
CA GLU A 269 23.13 4.03 33.27
C GLU A 269 24.22 4.49 34.25
N PHE A 270 23.86 5.41 35.14
CA PHE A 270 24.78 5.91 36.17
C PHE A 270 24.02 6.40 37.40
N LYS A 271 24.78 6.83 38.42
CA LYS A 271 24.27 7.42 39.65
C LYS A 271 24.05 8.92 39.47
N SER A 272 22.84 9.39 39.74
CA SER A 272 22.48 10.81 39.67
C SER A 272 23.41 11.66 40.52
N PHE A 273 23.64 12.90 40.08
CA PHE A 273 24.56 13.82 40.74
C PHE A 273 24.12 14.18 42.16
N TYR A 274 22.80 14.31 42.39
CA TYR A 274 22.28 14.80 43.66
C TYR A 274 22.21 13.73 44.78
N ASN A 275 21.65 12.55 44.48
CA ASN A 275 21.28 11.56 45.50
C ASN A 275 21.62 10.12 45.14
N ASN A 276 22.52 9.89 44.17
CA ASN A 276 22.91 8.55 43.72
C ASN A 276 21.73 7.66 43.30
N LEU A 277 20.69 8.26 42.72
CA LEU A 277 19.59 7.55 42.08
C LEU A 277 20.10 6.84 40.82
N ASN A 278 19.59 5.64 40.51
CA ASN A 278 19.90 5.00 39.23
C ASN A 278 19.16 5.72 38.12
N VAL A 279 19.90 6.36 37.21
CA VAL A 279 19.34 7.14 36.10
C VAL A 279 19.90 6.66 34.77
N VAL A 280 19.23 7.02 33.69
CA VAL A 280 19.71 6.82 32.32
C VAL A 280 19.88 8.18 31.67
N GLY A 281 21.03 8.41 31.04
CA GLY A 281 21.34 9.71 30.46
C GLY A 281 22.59 9.71 29.60
N GLY A 282 22.90 10.86 29.03
CA GLY A 282 24.11 11.09 28.26
C GLY A 282 25.35 10.73 29.08
N ARG A 283 26.31 10.02 28.47
CA ARG A 283 27.48 9.49 29.17
C ARG A 283 28.19 10.57 30.02
N PRO A 284 28.61 10.24 31.25
CA PRO A 284 29.48 11.09 32.05
C PRO A 284 30.78 11.41 31.30
N GLY A 285 31.15 12.68 31.21
CA GLY A 285 32.41 13.08 30.60
C GLY A 285 33.54 12.63 31.50
N GLY A 286 34.48 11.81 31.03
CA GLY A 286 35.63 11.36 31.81
C GLY A 286 36.89 11.42 30.96
N SER A 287 37.80 12.34 31.31
CA SER A 287 39.03 12.69 30.59
C SER A 287 38.80 13.50 29.31
N SER A 288 39.88 14.11 28.81
CA SER A 288 40.00 14.99 27.64
C SER A 288 39.51 14.43 26.29
N ASN A 289 38.74 13.34 26.29
CA ASN A 289 38.32 12.60 25.12
C ASN A 289 36.80 12.42 25.12
N LEU A 290 36.04 13.53 25.09
CA LEU A 290 34.79 13.45 24.30
C LEU A 290 35.24 13.01 22.92
N THR A 291 34.71 11.89 22.42
CA THR A 291 35.02 11.51 21.05
C THR A 291 34.49 12.61 20.13
N GLN A 292 35.08 12.79 18.95
CA GLN A 292 34.51 13.73 17.97
C GLN A 292 33.02 13.43 17.75
N ALA A 293 32.62 12.15 17.80
CA ALA A 293 31.23 11.71 17.76
C ALA A 293 30.34 12.26 18.88
N ASP A 294 30.82 12.44 20.11
CA ASP A 294 30.05 13.01 21.22
C ASP A 294 29.86 14.53 21.06
N ASN A 295 30.91 15.23 20.62
CA ASN A 295 30.83 16.66 20.32
C ASN A 295 29.96 16.95 19.09
N ASP A 296 30.01 16.06 18.09
CA ASP A 296 29.19 16.11 16.89
C ASP A 296 27.72 15.82 17.22
N PHE A 297 27.43 14.96 18.22
CA PHE A 297 26.05 14.66 18.62
C PHE A 297 25.30 15.92 19.06
N ASN A 298 25.83 16.62 20.05
CA ASN A 298 25.21 17.81 20.64
C ASN A 298 24.95 18.94 19.62
N ASN A 299 25.78 19.03 18.58
CA ASN A 299 25.72 20.14 17.62
C ASN A 299 25.07 19.79 16.27
N LEU A 300 25.12 18.53 15.84
CA LEU A 300 24.69 18.11 14.49
C LEU A 300 23.44 17.23 14.51
N HIS A 301 23.25 16.45 15.58
CA HIS A 301 22.30 15.35 15.62
C HIS A 301 21.17 15.53 16.63
N ASP A 302 21.33 16.43 17.60
CA ASP A 302 20.28 16.80 18.56
C ASP A 302 19.22 17.69 17.91
N LYS A 303 18.48 17.13 16.94
CA LYS A 303 17.35 17.76 16.26
C LYS A 303 16.37 16.69 15.77
N LEU A 304 15.07 16.93 15.94
CA LEU A 304 14.03 16.03 15.46
C LEU A 304 14.17 15.74 13.96
N GLY A 305 14.00 14.48 13.56
CA GLY A 305 14.11 14.05 12.16
C GLY A 305 15.53 13.63 11.77
N ASP A 306 16.56 13.98 12.53
CA ASP A 306 17.92 13.46 12.28
C ASP A 306 17.97 11.94 12.52
N PRO A 307 18.60 11.15 11.62
CA PRO A 307 18.74 9.70 11.81
C PRO A 307 19.38 9.28 13.14
N LYS A 308 20.16 10.16 13.76
CA LYS A 308 20.80 9.91 15.06
C LYS A 308 20.06 10.52 16.25
N PHE A 309 18.98 11.29 16.06
CA PHE A 309 18.27 11.97 17.16
C PHE A 309 17.91 11.01 18.31
N GLY A 310 17.34 9.85 17.98
CA GLY A 310 16.97 8.84 18.97
C GLY A 310 18.14 8.22 19.75
N GLN A 311 19.40 8.44 19.39
CA GLN A 311 20.54 7.91 20.14
C GLN A 311 20.62 8.53 21.54
N GLY A 312 20.17 9.77 21.70
CA GLY A 312 20.05 10.51 22.96
C GLY A 312 18.66 10.46 23.57
N THR A 313 17.82 9.50 23.17
CA THR A 313 16.44 9.34 23.69
C THR A 313 16.31 8.08 24.53
N VAL A 314 15.48 8.15 25.57
CA VAL A 314 14.92 6.99 26.27
C VAL A 314 13.39 7.06 26.25
N SER A 315 12.73 5.93 26.00
CA SER A 315 11.27 5.80 26.16
C SER A 315 10.93 4.97 27.39
N PHE A 316 10.02 5.43 28.24
CA PHE A 316 9.49 4.69 29.38
C PHE A 316 8.07 4.20 29.11
N LYS A 317 7.78 2.92 29.41
CA LYS A 317 6.40 2.41 29.41
C LYS A 317 5.71 2.83 30.72
N ILE A 318 4.58 3.51 30.62
CA ILE A 318 3.84 4.06 31.77
C ILE A 318 2.48 3.37 31.96
N SER A 319 2.03 3.20 33.20
CA SER A 319 0.80 2.42 33.49
C SER A 319 -0.04 2.95 34.67
N GLU A 320 0.22 4.15 35.15
CA GLU A 320 -0.56 4.81 36.21
C GLU A 320 -1.08 6.16 35.77
N ALA A 321 -2.03 6.72 36.53
CA ALA A 321 -2.23 8.16 36.51
C ALA A 321 -1.02 8.92 37.07
N ASN A 322 -0.77 10.07 36.47
CA ASN A 322 0.23 11.05 36.91
C ASN A 322 1.65 10.47 37.08
N PRO A 323 2.22 9.80 36.06
CA PRO A 323 3.57 9.26 36.15
C PRO A 323 4.57 10.37 36.49
N THR A 324 5.50 10.03 37.38
CA THR A 324 6.50 10.96 37.90
C THR A 324 7.89 10.51 37.48
N PHE A 325 8.62 11.47 36.94
CA PHE A 325 9.99 11.29 36.46
C PHE A 325 10.92 12.18 37.27
N VAL A 326 12.20 11.82 37.31
CA VAL A 326 13.28 12.64 37.84
C VAL A 326 14.20 12.99 36.69
N ILE A 327 14.47 14.28 36.51
CA ILE A 327 15.43 14.79 35.53
C ILE A 327 16.55 15.54 36.25
N GLY A 328 17.71 15.60 35.61
CA GLY A 328 18.83 16.36 36.13
C GLY A 328 20.04 16.33 35.21
N SER A 329 21.10 17.00 35.63
CA SER A 329 22.45 16.85 35.10
C SER A 329 23.45 17.39 36.13
N SER A 330 24.75 17.36 35.82
CA SER A 330 25.73 18.21 36.51
C SER A 330 26.00 19.53 35.78
N ASN A 331 25.41 19.72 34.59
CA ASN A 331 25.59 20.92 33.77
C ASN A 331 24.69 22.03 34.33
N VAL A 332 25.29 23.20 34.55
CA VAL A 332 24.57 24.35 35.12
C VAL A 332 23.29 24.71 34.36
N GLN A 333 23.28 24.40 33.07
CA GLN A 333 22.13 24.46 32.22
C GLN A 333 21.78 23.06 31.74
N THR A 334 20.52 22.70 31.88
CA THR A 334 19.99 21.42 31.41
C THR A 334 18.76 21.64 30.56
N TRP A 335 18.69 20.96 29.43
CA TRP A 335 17.50 20.86 28.60
C TRP A 335 16.90 19.47 28.75
N PHE A 336 15.58 19.41 28.73
CA PHE A 336 14.88 18.18 28.37
C PHE A 336 13.69 18.50 27.49
N THR A 337 13.35 17.56 26.62
CA THR A 337 12.09 17.54 25.87
C THR A 337 11.34 16.25 26.13
N LEU A 338 10.02 16.36 26.19
CA LEU A 338 9.12 15.24 26.43
C LEU A 338 8.23 15.05 25.20
N SER A 339 8.16 13.81 24.70
CA SER A 339 7.32 13.46 23.56
C SER A 339 6.60 12.13 23.74
N SER A 340 5.49 11.95 23.02
CA SER A 340 4.87 10.62 22.87
C SER A 340 5.51 9.76 21.78
N ALA A 341 6.41 10.31 20.97
CA ALA A 341 7.15 9.54 19.96
C ALA A 341 7.97 8.43 20.61
N THR A 342 7.81 7.20 20.11
CA THR A 342 8.60 6.06 20.56
C THR A 342 9.97 6.03 19.91
N ILE A 343 10.95 5.48 20.62
CA ILE A 343 12.32 5.34 20.11
C ILE A 343 12.47 4.28 19.01
N PHE A 344 11.52 3.35 18.93
CA PHE A 344 11.37 2.41 17.83
C PHE A 344 10.35 2.95 16.83
N SER A 345 10.57 2.63 15.55
CA SER A 345 9.58 2.90 14.51
C SER A 345 8.31 2.09 14.78
N VAL A 346 7.15 2.73 14.61
CA VAL A 346 5.86 2.04 14.58
C VAL A 346 5.65 1.45 13.19
N VAL A 347 5.06 0.25 13.11
CA VAL A 347 4.71 -0.35 11.82
C VAL A 347 3.69 0.55 11.10
N PRO A 348 3.94 0.98 9.84
CA PRO A 348 2.99 1.76 9.06
C PRO A 348 1.67 1.02 8.82
N ASP A 349 0.61 1.78 8.52
CA ASP A 349 -0.68 1.24 8.08
C ASP A 349 -0.49 0.31 6.86
N GLU A 350 -1.36 -0.70 6.69
CA GLU A 350 -1.31 -1.59 5.51
C GLU A 350 -1.47 -0.79 4.21
N PRO A 351 -0.70 -1.12 3.15
CA PRO A 351 -0.88 -0.49 1.85
C PRO A 351 -2.15 -1.02 1.14
N GLU A 352 -2.75 -0.20 0.29
CA GLU A 352 -3.96 -0.53 -0.47
C GLU A 352 -3.69 -0.44 -1.98
N LYS A 353 -4.34 -1.30 -2.77
CA LYS A 353 -4.35 -1.21 -4.22
C LYS A 353 -5.76 -1.08 -4.77
N THR A 354 -5.93 -0.17 -5.70
CA THR A 354 -7.17 0.03 -6.46
C THR A 354 -6.87 0.04 -7.95
N GLY A 355 -7.88 -0.25 -8.78
CA GLY A 355 -7.82 -0.11 -10.22
C GLY A 355 -9.07 0.59 -10.73
N VAL A 356 -8.91 1.62 -11.55
CA VAL A 356 -10.05 2.33 -12.16
C VAL A 356 -9.91 2.45 -13.67
N ASP A 357 -11.04 2.53 -14.37
CA ASP A 357 -11.07 2.81 -15.81
C ASP A 357 -10.88 4.31 -16.11
N LYS A 358 -10.95 4.69 -17.40
CA LYS A 358 -10.81 6.09 -17.86
C LYS A 358 -11.90 7.03 -17.31
N ASP A 359 -13.04 6.49 -16.89
CA ASP A 359 -14.18 7.24 -16.37
C ASP A 359 -14.19 7.26 -14.83
N GLY A 360 -13.20 6.61 -14.19
CA GLY A 360 -13.03 6.55 -12.74
C GLY A 360 -13.82 5.43 -12.05
N ASN A 361 -14.37 4.48 -12.80
CA ASN A 361 -15.10 3.35 -12.22
C ASN A 361 -14.14 2.24 -11.77
N ASP A 362 -14.46 1.58 -10.66
CA ASP A 362 -13.69 0.43 -10.16
C ASP A 362 -13.74 -0.74 -11.16
N VAL A 363 -12.55 -1.24 -11.53
CA VAL A 363 -12.40 -2.38 -12.44
C VAL A 363 -12.21 -3.70 -11.71
N ASN A 364 -12.10 -3.69 -10.38
CA ASN A 364 -11.91 -4.93 -9.63
C ASN A 364 -13.12 -5.86 -9.84
N ASN A 365 -12.81 -7.11 -10.15
CA ASN A 365 -13.76 -8.16 -10.50
C ASN A 365 -14.64 -7.85 -11.72
N LYS A 366 -14.15 -7.04 -12.68
CA LYS A 366 -14.84 -6.72 -13.93
C LYS A 366 -14.20 -7.41 -15.14
N VAL A 367 -14.98 -7.54 -16.21
CA VAL A 367 -14.49 -8.01 -17.51
C VAL A 367 -13.96 -6.81 -18.30
N LEU A 368 -12.72 -6.90 -18.78
CA LEU A 368 -12.08 -5.89 -19.63
C LEU A 368 -11.62 -6.54 -20.93
N GLN A 369 -11.57 -5.77 -22.01
CA GLN A 369 -11.15 -6.25 -23.32
C GLN A 369 -9.85 -5.57 -23.79
N GLU A 370 -9.19 -6.19 -24.76
CA GLU A 370 -8.06 -5.59 -25.46
C GLU A 370 -8.37 -4.15 -25.87
N GLY A 371 -7.48 -3.22 -25.52
CA GLY A 371 -7.66 -1.81 -25.78
C GLY A 371 -8.12 -0.98 -24.56
N ASP A 372 -8.77 -1.61 -23.57
CA ASP A 372 -9.21 -0.92 -22.36
C ASP A 372 -8.03 -0.39 -21.55
N THR A 373 -8.23 0.73 -20.86
CA THR A 373 -7.20 1.35 -20.01
C THR A 373 -7.52 1.15 -18.56
N ILE A 374 -6.49 0.87 -17.76
CA ILE A 374 -6.59 0.75 -16.31
C ILE A 374 -5.59 1.70 -15.68
N GLN A 375 -6.03 2.42 -14.65
CA GLN A 375 -5.15 3.15 -13.75
C GLN A 375 -5.09 2.41 -12.42
N TYR A 376 -3.98 1.71 -12.18
CA TYR A 376 -3.68 1.13 -10.87
C TYR A 376 -3.14 2.21 -9.93
N ARG A 377 -3.54 2.15 -8.66
CA ARG A 377 -3.05 3.04 -7.60
C ARG A 377 -2.64 2.21 -6.39
N ILE A 378 -1.36 2.26 -6.04
CA ILE A 378 -0.82 1.70 -4.78
C ILE A 378 -0.71 2.82 -3.77
N LYS A 379 -1.45 2.74 -2.66
CA LYS A 379 -1.53 3.75 -1.62
C LYS A 379 -0.78 3.29 -0.37
N GLN A 380 0.10 4.12 0.16
CA GLN A 380 0.75 3.90 1.45
C GLN A 380 0.64 5.16 2.30
N LYS A 381 -0.03 5.02 3.46
CA LYS A 381 -0.04 6.06 4.48
C LYS A 381 1.23 5.96 5.33
N VAL A 382 1.93 7.08 5.50
CA VAL A 382 3.17 7.15 6.27
C VAL A 382 2.90 7.48 7.73
N ASN A 383 3.89 7.25 8.57
CA ASN A 383 3.90 7.60 9.98
C ASN A 383 4.16 9.11 10.17
N SER A 384 3.81 9.63 11.34
CA SER A 384 4.01 11.03 11.71
C SER A 384 5.30 11.26 12.52
N LEU A 385 6.12 12.24 12.14
CA LEU A 385 7.33 12.62 12.86
C LEU A 385 6.98 13.35 14.17
N GLY A 386 7.65 13.00 15.26
CA GLY A 386 7.34 13.48 16.60
C GLY A 386 6.11 12.83 17.24
N VAL A 387 5.50 11.84 16.58
CA VAL A 387 4.35 11.08 17.10
C VAL A 387 4.58 9.59 17.02
N ASP A 388 4.86 9.08 15.82
CA ASP A 388 5.13 7.67 15.55
C ASP A 388 6.63 7.42 15.34
N LEU A 389 7.38 8.46 14.98
CA LEU A 389 8.80 8.43 14.64
C LEU A 389 9.58 9.54 15.34
N LEU A 390 10.85 9.30 15.64
CA LEU A 390 11.82 10.33 16.03
C LEU A 390 12.78 10.74 14.91
N ALA A 391 12.91 9.90 13.89
CA ALA A 391 13.76 10.11 12.72
C ALA A 391 12.97 9.84 11.45
N VAL A 392 13.38 10.46 10.34
CA VAL A 392 12.82 10.17 9.01
C VAL A 392 13.15 8.75 8.57
N TYR A 393 12.47 8.27 7.53
CA TYR A 393 12.73 6.94 6.97
C TYR A 393 14.10 6.87 6.30
N ASP A 394 14.73 5.69 6.37
CA ASP A 394 15.92 5.35 5.61
C ASP A 394 15.58 4.84 4.20
N ARG A 395 14.37 4.28 4.03
CA ARG A 395 13.89 3.70 2.78
C ARG A 395 12.37 3.87 2.65
N PHE A 396 11.91 4.27 1.46
CA PHE A 396 10.50 4.22 1.07
C PHE A 396 10.38 3.84 -0.40
N GLU A 397 9.70 2.73 -0.69
CA GLU A 397 9.50 2.21 -2.05
C GLU A 397 8.06 1.73 -2.24
N LEU A 398 7.55 1.91 -3.45
CA LEU A 398 6.28 1.34 -3.93
C LEU A 398 6.58 0.54 -5.19
N ILE A 399 6.15 -0.71 -5.25
CA ILE A 399 6.52 -1.67 -6.31
C ILE A 399 5.26 -2.36 -6.83
N ASP A 400 5.17 -2.54 -8.15
CA ASP A 400 4.06 -3.20 -8.82
C ASP A 400 4.59 -4.12 -9.92
N ASN A 401 4.32 -5.43 -9.83
CA ASN A 401 4.60 -6.37 -10.91
C ASN A 401 3.35 -6.51 -11.76
N LEU A 402 3.34 -5.84 -12.92
CA LEU A 402 2.17 -5.80 -13.79
C LEU A 402 1.89 -7.19 -14.38
N PRO A 403 0.62 -7.59 -14.52
CA PRO A 403 0.25 -8.82 -15.22
C PRO A 403 0.64 -8.73 -16.70
N LYS A 404 0.98 -9.85 -17.35
CA LYS A 404 1.43 -9.87 -18.76
C LYS A 404 0.37 -9.38 -19.75
N GLU A 405 -0.90 -9.38 -19.34
CA GLU A 405 -2.07 -9.00 -20.13
C GLU A 405 -2.25 -7.48 -20.29
N VAL A 406 -1.38 -6.67 -19.69
CA VAL A 406 -1.39 -5.22 -19.85
C VAL A 406 -0.04 -4.71 -20.32
N ASP A 407 -0.03 -3.64 -21.09
CA ASP A 407 1.17 -2.89 -21.47
C ASP A 407 1.27 -1.62 -20.61
N TYR A 408 2.46 -1.37 -20.05
CA TYR A 408 2.77 -0.13 -19.34
C TYR A 408 2.67 1.10 -20.26
N VAL A 409 2.01 2.16 -19.79
CA VAL A 409 1.91 3.45 -20.49
C VAL A 409 2.79 4.49 -19.81
N ASP A 410 2.47 4.86 -18.57
CA ASP A 410 3.25 5.77 -17.72
C ASP A 410 2.96 5.53 -16.23
N ALA A 411 3.74 6.18 -15.36
CA ALA A 411 3.49 6.19 -13.92
C ALA A 411 4.07 7.43 -13.25
N HIS A 412 3.47 7.82 -12.12
CA HIS A 412 3.92 8.93 -11.28
C HIS A 412 3.49 8.72 -9.82
N VAL A 413 4.00 9.55 -8.91
CA VAL A 413 3.59 9.54 -7.50
C VAL A 413 2.78 10.79 -7.15
N GLU A 414 1.72 10.61 -6.38
CA GLU A 414 0.86 11.66 -5.83
C GLU A 414 0.92 11.64 -4.30
N CYS A 415 0.63 12.77 -3.67
CA CYS A 415 0.54 12.87 -2.21
C CYS A 415 -0.63 13.78 -1.83
N GLY A 416 -1.56 13.26 -1.02
CA GLY A 416 -2.77 13.99 -0.63
C GLY A 416 -3.79 14.13 -1.76
N SER A 417 -4.84 14.94 -1.55
CA SER A 417 -6.05 14.97 -2.38
C SER A 417 -5.95 15.76 -3.69
N ASN A 418 -4.83 16.42 -4.00
CA ASN A 418 -4.63 17.05 -5.31
C ASN A 418 -3.18 17.50 -5.56
N LYS A 419 -2.70 17.17 -6.78
CA LYS A 419 -1.44 17.50 -7.48
C LYS A 419 -0.40 16.37 -7.49
N LYS A 420 0.13 16.12 -8.69
CA LYS A 420 1.42 15.44 -8.92
C LYS A 420 2.40 15.97 -7.88
N PHE A 421 2.86 15.09 -7.01
CA PHE A 421 3.92 15.43 -6.07
C PHE A 421 5.11 15.90 -6.92
N ASP A 422 5.82 16.95 -6.50
CA ASP A 422 7.05 17.38 -7.18
C ASP A 422 8.08 16.26 -7.02
N VAL A 423 8.09 15.34 -7.98
CA VAL A 423 8.61 13.97 -7.87
C VAL A 423 10.13 14.02 -7.71
N SER A 424 10.60 13.98 -6.48
CA SER A 424 12.02 13.92 -6.13
C SER A 424 12.56 12.49 -6.00
N GLY A 425 11.71 11.50 -6.29
CA GLY A 425 12.10 10.11 -6.52
C GLY A 425 12.10 9.74 -8.00
N GLU A 426 12.61 8.57 -8.33
CA GLU A 426 12.58 8.05 -9.70
C GLU A 426 11.48 6.98 -9.80
N VAL A 427 10.52 7.19 -10.70
CA VAL A 427 9.59 6.13 -11.12
C VAL A 427 10.22 5.44 -12.33
N THR A 428 10.45 4.14 -12.22
CA THR A 428 11.12 3.34 -13.23
C THR A 428 10.21 2.19 -13.68
N TYR A 429 10.41 1.76 -14.91
CA TYR A 429 9.75 0.58 -15.46
C TYR A 429 10.79 -0.39 -16.02
N ASP A 430 10.89 -1.57 -15.40
CA ASP A 430 11.73 -2.67 -15.85
C ASP A 430 10.90 -3.57 -16.80
N LYS A 431 11.18 -3.45 -18.10
CA LYS A 431 10.51 -4.23 -19.16
C LYS A 431 10.72 -5.73 -19.04
N THR A 432 11.85 -6.18 -18.48
CA THR A 432 12.16 -7.60 -18.36
C THR A 432 11.42 -8.25 -17.19
N ARG A 433 11.28 -7.52 -16.08
CA ARG A 433 10.52 -7.95 -14.91
C ARG A 433 9.03 -7.60 -14.98
N HIS A 434 8.63 -6.80 -15.97
CA HIS A 434 7.29 -6.22 -16.06
C HIS A 434 6.91 -5.44 -14.79
N GLN A 435 7.88 -4.72 -14.23
CA GLN A 435 7.79 -4.11 -12.90
C GLN A 435 7.86 -2.60 -12.96
N VAL A 436 6.91 -1.92 -12.33
CA VAL A 436 6.95 -0.49 -12.05
C VAL A 436 7.42 -0.30 -10.62
N LYS A 437 8.39 0.61 -10.41
CA LYS A 437 8.96 0.89 -9.10
C LYS A 437 9.14 2.37 -8.89
N TYR A 438 8.64 2.85 -7.76
CA TYR A 438 9.05 4.12 -7.17
C TYR A 438 10.01 3.87 -6.01
N ALA A 439 11.12 4.61 -5.98
CA ALA A 439 12.00 4.68 -4.83
C ALA A 439 12.28 6.14 -4.46
N ALA A 440 11.98 6.51 -3.21
CA ALA A 440 12.28 7.84 -2.71
C ALA A 440 13.79 8.03 -2.55
N GLN A 441 14.33 9.12 -3.12
CA GLN A 441 15.74 9.50 -2.96
C GLN A 441 16.01 10.04 -1.55
N SER A 442 17.27 10.05 -1.12
CA SER A 442 17.65 10.51 0.23
C SER A 442 17.19 11.94 0.54
N ASP A 443 17.25 12.86 -0.44
CA ASP A 443 16.74 14.24 -0.28
C ASP A 443 15.21 14.27 -0.06
N THR A 444 14.48 13.37 -0.72
CA THR A 444 13.02 13.25 -0.56
C THR A 444 12.67 12.88 0.86
N LEU A 445 13.31 11.81 1.36
CA LEU A 445 13.10 11.30 2.71
C LEU A 445 13.49 12.33 3.78
N LYS A 446 14.55 13.10 3.55
CA LYS A 446 15.05 14.06 4.56
C LYS A 446 14.32 15.40 4.55
N ASN A 447 14.01 15.93 3.37
CA ASN A 447 13.69 17.36 3.22
C ASN A 447 12.33 17.64 2.58
N ARG A 448 11.65 16.65 1.97
CA ARG A 448 10.45 16.88 1.15
C ARG A 448 9.21 16.15 1.64
N MET A 449 9.36 14.95 2.20
CA MET A 449 8.27 14.29 2.90
C MET A 449 7.89 15.09 4.16
N LYS A 450 6.60 15.23 4.43
CA LYS A 450 6.12 16.04 5.56
C LYS A 450 6.15 15.25 6.87
N TYR A 451 5.86 13.95 6.80
CA TYR A 451 5.69 13.09 7.96
C TYR A 451 4.61 13.63 8.92
N ASP A 452 3.46 13.98 8.36
CA ASP A 452 2.27 14.41 9.09
C ASP A 452 1.16 13.34 9.03
N GLY A 453 1.51 12.11 8.63
CA GLY A 453 0.57 11.01 8.45
C GLY A 453 -0.11 11.01 7.07
N GLU A 454 0.51 11.65 6.08
CA GLU A 454 0.01 11.73 4.71
C GLU A 454 0.03 10.38 3.97
N THR A 455 -0.72 10.30 2.86
CA THR A 455 -0.73 9.13 1.98
C THR A 455 -0.03 9.45 0.66
N TYR A 456 0.92 8.60 0.29
CA TYR A 456 1.57 8.61 -1.03
C TYR A 456 0.94 7.53 -1.91
N GLU A 457 0.71 7.86 -3.17
CA GLU A 457 0.11 6.96 -4.15
C GLU A 457 1.02 6.80 -5.37
N LEU A 458 1.43 5.57 -5.70
CA LEU A 458 2.01 5.25 -7.01
C LEU A 458 0.87 4.99 -7.99
N VAL A 459 0.71 5.89 -8.95
CA VAL A 459 -0.29 5.82 -10.02
C VAL A 459 0.35 5.24 -11.26
N ILE A 460 -0.23 4.18 -11.83
CA ILE A 460 0.30 3.45 -12.97
C ILE A 460 -0.81 3.32 -14.02
N ASN A 461 -0.59 3.92 -15.18
CA ASN A 461 -1.50 3.79 -16.31
C ASN A 461 -1.04 2.64 -17.21
N VAL A 462 -1.96 1.74 -17.54
CA VAL A 462 -1.71 0.58 -18.40
C VAL A 462 -2.83 0.42 -19.43
N LYS A 463 -2.57 -0.35 -20.48
CA LYS A 463 -3.54 -0.71 -21.51
C LYS A 463 -3.61 -2.23 -21.67
N VAL A 464 -4.82 -2.80 -21.68
CA VAL A 464 -5.03 -4.24 -21.90
C VAL A 464 -4.55 -4.61 -23.31
N ASN A 465 -3.70 -5.63 -23.40
CA ASN A 465 -3.08 -6.07 -24.66
C ASN A 465 -3.71 -7.37 -25.20
N LYS A 466 -3.24 -7.84 -26.35
CA LYS A 466 -3.78 -9.02 -27.04
C LYS A 466 -3.72 -10.34 -26.26
N LEU A 467 -2.85 -10.45 -25.25
CA LEU A 467 -2.76 -11.66 -24.42
C LEU A 467 -4.02 -11.85 -23.57
N ALA A 468 -4.80 -10.80 -23.33
CA ALA A 468 -6.13 -10.89 -22.74
C ALA A 468 -7.06 -11.86 -23.48
N ASN A 469 -6.95 -11.98 -24.81
CA ASN A 469 -7.75 -12.95 -25.58
C ASN A 469 -7.27 -14.41 -25.42
N GLN A 470 -6.15 -14.64 -24.73
CA GLN A 470 -5.54 -15.95 -24.47
C GLN A 470 -5.53 -16.31 -22.97
N SER A 471 -5.97 -15.38 -22.12
CA SER A 471 -6.08 -15.50 -20.68
C SER A 471 -7.55 -15.33 -20.29
N ASN A 472 -7.92 -15.82 -19.11
CA ASN A 472 -9.28 -15.62 -18.59
C ASN A 472 -9.32 -14.65 -17.40
N ILE A 473 -8.18 -14.46 -16.74
CA ILE A 473 -8.03 -13.70 -15.51
C ILE A 473 -6.64 -13.08 -15.46
N ALA A 474 -6.54 -11.87 -14.91
CA ALA A 474 -5.28 -11.30 -14.45
C ALA A 474 -5.45 -10.78 -13.03
N GLU A 475 -4.47 -11.09 -12.19
CA GLU A 475 -4.40 -10.63 -10.81
C GLU A 475 -3.20 -9.68 -10.69
N ASN A 476 -3.38 -8.58 -9.97
CA ASN A 476 -2.33 -7.61 -9.76
C ASN A 476 -2.22 -7.23 -8.27
N GLN A 477 -1.03 -7.36 -7.71
CA GLN A 477 -0.70 -7.04 -6.31
C GLN A 477 0.50 -6.09 -6.29
N GLY A 478 0.43 -5.07 -5.44
CA GLY A 478 1.54 -4.14 -5.20
C GLY A 478 2.24 -4.46 -3.87
N THR A 479 3.39 -3.86 -3.68
CA THR A 479 4.18 -3.98 -2.45
C THR A 479 4.68 -2.60 -2.03
N SER A 480 4.64 -2.34 -0.72
CA SER A 480 5.20 -1.16 -0.09
C SER A 480 6.34 -1.56 0.83
N ILE A 481 7.44 -0.81 0.78
CA ILE A 481 8.60 -1.02 1.65
C ILE A 481 8.90 0.28 2.39
N ILE A 482 8.82 0.25 3.71
CA ILE A 482 9.24 1.34 4.60
C ILE A 482 10.31 0.80 5.54
N ASN A 483 11.51 1.40 5.51
CA ASN A 483 12.69 0.91 6.22
C ASN A 483 12.97 -0.58 5.88
N LYS A 484 12.80 -1.49 6.86
CA LYS A 484 12.92 -2.95 6.70
C LYS A 484 11.58 -3.69 6.65
N VAL A 485 10.46 -2.98 6.71
CA VAL A 485 9.12 -3.58 6.65
C VAL A 485 8.66 -3.59 5.20
N GLU A 486 8.33 -4.79 4.74
CA GLU A 486 7.74 -5.06 3.44
C GLU A 486 6.32 -5.59 3.66
N LYS A 487 5.36 -5.01 2.96
CA LYS A 487 3.94 -5.36 3.03
C LYS A 487 3.32 -5.34 1.64
N ASP A 488 2.56 -6.38 1.34
CA ASP A 488 1.81 -6.45 0.11
C ASP A 488 0.43 -5.78 0.26
N THR A 489 -0.07 -5.23 -0.84
CA THR A 489 -1.44 -4.71 -0.93
C THR A 489 -2.45 -5.86 -1.02
N ASN A 490 -3.74 -5.53 -1.00
CA ASN A 490 -4.76 -6.40 -1.58
C ASN A 490 -4.51 -6.67 -3.08
N ILE A 491 -5.15 -7.72 -3.59
CA ILE A 491 -5.12 -8.09 -5.02
C ILE A 491 -6.27 -7.39 -5.74
N VAL A 492 -5.98 -6.83 -6.93
CA VAL A 492 -6.99 -6.40 -7.90
C VAL A 492 -7.07 -7.46 -8.99
N THR A 493 -8.27 -8.01 -9.19
CA THR A 493 -8.54 -9.07 -10.16
C THR A 493 -9.35 -8.50 -11.31
N ILE A 494 -8.94 -8.79 -12.54
CA ILE A 494 -9.71 -8.48 -13.75
C ILE A 494 -9.93 -9.77 -14.53
N TYR A 495 -11.04 -9.85 -15.24
CA TYR A 495 -11.42 -10.96 -16.09
C TYR A 495 -11.36 -10.56 -17.57
N PHE A 496 -11.21 -11.55 -18.45
CA PHE A 496 -11.15 -11.31 -19.88
C PHE A 496 -12.22 -12.10 -20.64
N PRO A 497 -12.78 -11.54 -21.72
CA PRO A 497 -13.77 -12.24 -22.53
C PRO A 497 -13.24 -13.53 -23.14
N LYS A 498 -14.07 -14.58 -23.10
CA LYS A 498 -13.82 -15.81 -23.84
C LYS A 498 -14.07 -15.60 -25.34
N VAL A 499 -13.12 -16.02 -26.16
CA VAL A 499 -13.21 -15.92 -27.63
C VAL A 499 -14.12 -17.03 -28.17
N PRO A 500 -15.16 -16.72 -28.96
CA PRO A 500 -16.00 -17.72 -29.61
C PRO A 500 -15.30 -18.39 -30.79
N VAL A 501 -15.78 -19.56 -31.20
CA VAL A 501 -15.23 -20.35 -32.30
C VAL A 501 -16.30 -20.63 -33.34
N LYS A 502 -15.92 -20.56 -34.62
CA LYS A 502 -16.78 -20.91 -35.75
C LYS A 502 -16.21 -22.07 -36.53
N GLU A 503 -17.08 -23.00 -36.90
CA GLU A 503 -16.80 -24.15 -37.75
C GLU A 503 -17.78 -24.20 -38.91
N VAL A 504 -17.39 -24.87 -39.99
CA VAL A 504 -18.26 -25.16 -41.13
C VAL A 504 -18.13 -26.64 -41.47
N GLN A 505 -19.24 -27.35 -41.50
CA GLN A 505 -19.27 -28.80 -41.64
C GLN A 505 -20.18 -29.23 -42.81
N GLN A 506 -19.83 -30.36 -43.43
CA GLN A 506 -20.70 -31.08 -44.35
C GLN A 506 -20.73 -32.55 -43.92
N ASN A 507 -21.93 -33.09 -43.70
CA ASN A 507 -22.12 -34.46 -43.20
C ASN A 507 -21.31 -34.74 -41.91
N GLY A 508 -21.23 -33.77 -41.01
CA GLY A 508 -20.49 -33.87 -39.73
C GLY A 508 -18.97 -33.83 -39.85
N THR A 509 -18.43 -33.50 -41.03
CA THR A 509 -16.99 -33.34 -41.24
C THR A 509 -16.66 -31.86 -41.46
N ASP A 510 -15.60 -31.35 -40.81
CA ASP A 510 -15.11 -29.99 -41.04
C ASP A 510 -14.68 -29.82 -42.50
N VAL A 511 -15.21 -28.77 -43.13
CA VAL A 511 -14.92 -28.39 -44.51
C VAL A 511 -14.26 -27.01 -44.62
N ASN A 512 -13.83 -26.43 -43.50
CA ASN A 512 -13.06 -25.20 -43.51
C ASN A 512 -11.78 -25.37 -44.34
N GLY A 513 -11.50 -24.41 -45.24
CA GLY A 513 -10.36 -24.45 -46.14
C GLY A 513 -10.52 -25.32 -47.39
N ARG A 514 -11.69 -25.95 -47.61
CA ARG A 514 -12.02 -26.66 -48.86
C ARG A 514 -12.27 -25.67 -50.00
N ASN A 515 -11.20 -25.18 -50.62
CA ASN A 515 -11.25 -24.18 -51.69
C ASN A 515 -10.06 -24.31 -52.66
N ASP A 516 -10.16 -23.67 -53.82
CA ASP A 516 -9.10 -23.57 -54.85
C ASP A 516 -8.26 -22.28 -54.72
N GLY A 517 -8.36 -21.56 -53.59
CA GLY A 517 -7.71 -20.25 -53.36
C GLY A 517 -6.34 -20.34 -52.67
N GLU A 518 -5.69 -19.18 -52.46
CA GLU A 518 -4.37 -19.07 -51.81
C GLU A 518 -4.28 -19.68 -50.38
N LYS A 519 -5.43 -19.93 -49.74
CA LYS A 519 -5.54 -20.48 -48.38
C LYS A 519 -6.01 -21.95 -48.35
N GLY A 520 -6.08 -22.64 -49.49
CA GLY A 520 -6.65 -23.99 -49.59
C GLY A 520 -5.80 -25.11 -48.99
N THR A 521 -6.47 -26.14 -48.44
CA THR A 521 -5.87 -27.48 -48.24
C THR A 521 -6.34 -28.42 -49.37
N PRO A 522 -5.56 -29.46 -49.74
CA PRO A 522 -5.74 -30.23 -50.98
C PRO A 522 -6.88 -31.27 -50.92
N THR A 523 -8.08 -30.86 -50.49
CA THR A 523 -9.29 -31.71 -50.38
C THR A 523 -10.40 -31.31 -51.36
N GLY A 524 -10.13 -30.33 -52.24
CA GLY A 524 -11.01 -29.88 -53.32
C GLY A 524 -12.22 -29.07 -52.83
N PRO A 525 -12.73 -28.13 -53.66
CA PRO A 525 -13.88 -27.29 -53.35
C PRO A 525 -15.17 -28.11 -53.20
N LEU A 526 -16.17 -27.50 -52.58
CA LEU A 526 -17.50 -28.09 -52.43
C LEU A 526 -18.28 -28.07 -53.76
N ASN A 527 -19.25 -28.97 -53.91
CA ASN A 527 -20.11 -28.95 -55.10
C ASN A 527 -21.10 -27.78 -55.04
N ALA A 528 -21.40 -27.22 -56.20
CA ALA A 528 -22.47 -26.26 -56.40
C ALA A 528 -23.82 -26.79 -55.88
N GLY A 529 -24.57 -25.96 -55.14
CA GLY A 529 -25.88 -26.30 -54.57
C GLY A 529 -25.85 -27.26 -53.37
N SER A 530 -24.67 -27.62 -52.85
CA SER A 530 -24.53 -28.46 -51.67
C SER A 530 -24.92 -27.73 -50.38
N GLU A 531 -25.38 -28.49 -49.38
CA GLU A 531 -25.69 -27.95 -48.05
C GLU A 531 -24.46 -28.03 -47.15
N VAL A 532 -24.22 -26.96 -46.39
CA VAL A 532 -23.21 -26.86 -45.34
C VAL A 532 -23.84 -26.34 -44.06
N GLN A 533 -23.36 -26.83 -42.92
CA GLN A 533 -23.76 -26.35 -41.60
C GLN A 533 -22.68 -25.46 -41.03
N TYR A 534 -23.05 -24.30 -40.52
CA TYR A 534 -22.19 -23.43 -39.74
C TYR A 534 -22.50 -23.61 -38.26
N LEU A 535 -21.45 -23.68 -37.45
CA LEU A 535 -21.54 -23.87 -36.01
C LEU A 535 -20.78 -22.73 -35.32
N VAL A 536 -21.47 -21.91 -34.53
CA VAL A 536 -20.89 -20.82 -33.74
C VAL A 536 -20.97 -21.19 -32.28
N THR A 537 -19.83 -21.45 -31.64
CA THR A 537 -19.74 -21.95 -30.27
C THR A 537 -19.14 -20.89 -29.35
N GLN A 538 -19.82 -20.61 -28.24
CA GLN A 538 -19.30 -19.79 -27.16
C GLN A 538 -19.30 -20.59 -25.86
N LYS A 539 -18.13 -20.70 -25.23
CA LYS A 539 -18.02 -21.16 -23.86
C LYS A 539 -18.32 -20.02 -22.90
N TRP A 540 -19.24 -20.23 -21.96
CA TRP A 540 -19.55 -19.28 -20.91
C TRP A 540 -18.44 -19.21 -19.87
N HIS A 541 -18.42 -18.11 -19.12
CA HIS A 541 -17.59 -18.02 -17.92
C HIS A 541 -18.08 -19.00 -16.85
N THR A 542 -17.23 -19.22 -15.85
CA THR A 542 -17.46 -20.02 -14.66
C THR A 542 -17.26 -19.11 -13.44
N LYS A 543 -18.33 -18.91 -12.68
CA LYS A 543 -18.36 -18.11 -11.45
C LYS A 543 -17.27 -18.56 -10.48
N GLY A 544 -16.53 -17.59 -9.95
CA GLY A 544 -15.45 -17.80 -9.00
C GLY A 544 -14.17 -18.39 -9.62
N VAL A 545 -14.14 -18.61 -10.94
CA VAL A 545 -12.96 -19.09 -11.67
C VAL A 545 -12.47 -18.02 -12.64
N ASP A 546 -13.34 -17.58 -13.55
CA ASP A 546 -12.99 -16.60 -14.58
C ASP A 546 -14.03 -15.48 -14.74
N ILE A 547 -14.94 -15.36 -13.77
CA ILE A 547 -15.81 -14.20 -13.58
C ILE A 547 -16.32 -14.15 -12.13
N ALA A 548 -16.60 -12.96 -11.62
CA ALA A 548 -17.24 -12.80 -10.31
C ALA A 548 -18.77 -12.74 -10.36
N ALA A 549 -19.35 -12.43 -11.52
CA ALA A 549 -20.79 -12.35 -11.70
C ALA A 549 -21.44 -13.74 -11.68
N ASP A 550 -22.67 -13.79 -11.19
CA ASP A 550 -23.46 -15.03 -11.15
C ASP A 550 -24.07 -15.38 -12.51
N HIS A 551 -24.47 -14.35 -13.26
CA HIS A 551 -25.21 -14.44 -14.51
C HIS A 551 -24.73 -13.37 -15.48
N TYR A 552 -24.84 -13.65 -16.78
CA TYR A 552 -24.85 -12.57 -17.78
C TYR A 552 -26.17 -11.80 -17.69
N LYS A 553 -26.11 -10.52 -18.02
CA LYS A 553 -27.28 -9.65 -18.22
C LYS A 553 -27.76 -9.66 -19.66
N GLN A 554 -26.86 -9.93 -20.60
CA GLN A 554 -27.14 -10.04 -22.03
C GLN A 554 -26.30 -11.17 -22.63
N PHE A 555 -26.87 -11.90 -23.59
CA PHE A 555 -26.13 -12.86 -24.41
C PHE A 555 -26.79 -13.00 -25.79
N SER A 556 -26.00 -12.87 -26.86
CA SER A 556 -26.48 -13.11 -28.22
C SER A 556 -25.40 -13.62 -29.17
N ILE A 557 -25.83 -14.33 -30.21
CA ILE A 557 -24.97 -14.85 -31.28
C ILE A 557 -25.52 -14.33 -32.61
N LYS A 558 -24.66 -13.66 -33.38
CA LYS A 558 -24.99 -13.04 -34.67
C LYS A 558 -24.09 -13.58 -35.78
N ASP A 559 -24.69 -13.90 -36.92
CA ASP A 559 -24.00 -14.41 -38.10
C ASP A 559 -24.52 -13.66 -39.35
N PRO A 560 -23.72 -12.77 -39.95
CA PRO A 560 -24.02 -12.21 -41.26
C PRO A 560 -23.80 -13.28 -42.32
N ILE A 561 -24.89 -13.83 -42.87
CA ILE A 561 -24.82 -14.88 -43.89
C ILE A 561 -24.19 -14.31 -45.16
N GLU A 562 -23.00 -14.82 -45.49
CA GLU A 562 -22.21 -14.46 -46.67
C GLU A 562 -23.10 -14.36 -47.93
N GLU A 563 -22.92 -13.30 -48.72
CA GLU A 563 -23.90 -12.85 -49.72
C GLU A 563 -24.25 -13.88 -50.82
N ARG A 564 -23.31 -14.77 -51.15
CA ARG A 564 -23.44 -15.79 -52.19
C ARG A 564 -24.08 -17.07 -51.68
N LEU A 565 -24.09 -17.28 -50.36
CA LEU A 565 -24.78 -18.41 -49.75
C LEU A 565 -26.29 -18.19 -49.72
N THR A 566 -27.07 -19.26 -49.68
CA THR A 566 -28.53 -19.17 -49.44
C THR A 566 -28.86 -19.82 -48.10
N TYR A 567 -29.25 -19.04 -47.11
CA TYR A 567 -29.74 -19.56 -45.82
C TYR A 567 -30.96 -20.46 -46.04
N ILE A 568 -31.01 -21.60 -45.33
CA ILE A 568 -32.18 -22.47 -45.32
C ILE A 568 -33.09 -22.06 -44.16
N ASP A 569 -34.22 -21.41 -44.49
CA ASP A 569 -35.19 -20.97 -43.49
C ASP A 569 -35.63 -22.10 -42.55
N GLY A 570 -35.63 -21.82 -41.26
CA GLY A 570 -35.97 -22.78 -40.21
C GLY A 570 -34.88 -23.81 -39.88
N SER A 571 -33.70 -23.75 -40.52
CA SER A 571 -32.58 -24.65 -40.21
C SER A 571 -31.85 -24.31 -38.91
N ALA A 572 -31.94 -23.05 -38.46
CA ALA A 572 -31.17 -22.58 -37.32
C ALA A 572 -31.68 -23.12 -35.97
N LYS A 573 -30.75 -23.56 -35.12
CA LYS A 573 -31.00 -24.09 -33.77
C LYS A 573 -29.90 -23.66 -32.82
N VAL A 574 -30.22 -23.56 -31.54
CA VAL A 574 -29.23 -23.32 -30.48
C VAL A 574 -29.19 -24.49 -29.53
N ILE A 575 -27.99 -25.02 -29.29
CA ILE A 575 -27.75 -26.22 -28.50
C ILE A 575 -26.89 -25.84 -27.30
N ASP A 576 -27.31 -26.25 -26.10
CA ASP A 576 -26.42 -26.32 -24.95
C ASP A 576 -25.58 -27.60 -25.09
N LYS A 577 -24.34 -27.48 -25.55
CA LYS A 577 -23.44 -28.62 -25.80
C LYS A 577 -23.08 -29.37 -24.52
N SER A 578 -23.21 -28.74 -23.35
CA SER A 578 -22.89 -29.38 -22.08
C SER A 578 -23.95 -30.38 -21.67
N THR A 579 -25.20 -30.18 -22.09
CA THR A 579 -26.32 -31.09 -21.82
C THR A 579 -26.83 -31.84 -23.06
N GLY A 580 -26.51 -31.35 -24.26
CA GLY A 580 -27.08 -31.81 -25.53
C GLY A 580 -28.49 -31.30 -25.79
N ALA A 581 -29.02 -30.40 -24.97
CA ALA A 581 -30.39 -29.90 -25.09
C ALA A 581 -30.51 -28.85 -26.21
N ASP A 582 -31.59 -28.93 -26.99
CA ASP A 582 -32.03 -27.84 -27.87
C ASP A 582 -32.67 -26.74 -27.01
N ILE A 583 -32.01 -25.59 -26.98
CA ILE A 583 -32.42 -24.41 -26.21
C ILE A 583 -32.86 -23.25 -27.11
N THR A 584 -33.19 -23.51 -28.38
CA THR A 584 -33.61 -22.48 -29.34
C THR A 584 -34.74 -21.61 -28.77
N ALA A 585 -35.71 -22.23 -28.08
CA ALA A 585 -36.85 -21.57 -27.45
C ALA A 585 -36.53 -20.83 -26.13
N GLN A 586 -35.30 -20.92 -25.62
CA GLN A 586 -34.81 -20.16 -24.45
C GLN A 586 -34.31 -18.76 -24.86
N GLY A 587 -34.69 -18.30 -26.04
CA GLY A 587 -34.32 -17.03 -26.63
C GLY A 587 -35.18 -16.75 -27.86
N THR A 588 -34.82 -15.72 -28.61
CA THR A 588 -35.47 -15.36 -29.87
C THR A 588 -34.50 -15.56 -31.02
N ILE A 589 -34.83 -16.45 -31.96
CA ILE A 589 -34.07 -16.64 -33.20
C ILE A 589 -34.76 -15.91 -34.34
N ASN A 590 -34.00 -15.11 -35.10
CA ASN A 590 -34.52 -14.38 -36.24
C ASN A 590 -33.48 -14.29 -37.37
N TYR A 591 -33.95 -14.44 -38.61
CA TYR A 591 -33.16 -14.13 -39.80
C TYR A 591 -33.79 -12.94 -40.52
N ASP A 592 -33.07 -11.83 -40.63
CA ASP A 592 -33.48 -10.68 -41.43
C ASP A 592 -32.89 -10.81 -42.83
N SER A 593 -33.73 -11.05 -43.83
CA SER A 593 -33.30 -11.21 -45.23
C SER A 593 -32.78 -9.92 -45.87
N ASN A 594 -33.12 -8.74 -45.34
CA ASN A 594 -32.62 -7.47 -45.87
C ASN A 594 -31.17 -7.23 -45.47
N THR A 595 -30.83 -7.52 -44.21
CA THR A 595 -29.47 -7.39 -43.67
C THR A 595 -28.67 -8.68 -43.75
N ARG A 596 -29.33 -9.80 -44.12
CA ARG A 596 -28.81 -11.17 -44.15
C ARG A 596 -28.24 -11.61 -42.80
N MET A 597 -28.79 -11.10 -41.71
CA MET A 597 -28.29 -11.34 -40.37
C MET A 597 -29.14 -12.42 -39.69
N LEU A 598 -28.51 -13.55 -39.36
CA LEU A 598 -29.06 -14.51 -38.43
C LEU A 598 -28.65 -14.10 -37.02
N ASN A 599 -29.62 -14.02 -36.11
CA ASN A 599 -29.41 -13.60 -34.74
C ASN A 599 -30.17 -14.49 -33.77
N TRP A 600 -29.53 -14.87 -32.67
CA TRP A 600 -30.19 -15.45 -31.51
C TRP A 600 -29.87 -14.64 -30.27
N ASP A 601 -30.89 -14.07 -29.64
CA ASP A 601 -30.79 -13.40 -28.35
C ASP A 601 -31.36 -14.31 -27.25
N ALA A 602 -30.57 -14.60 -26.22
CA ALA A 602 -31.05 -15.34 -25.06
C ALA A 602 -32.10 -14.54 -24.29
N SER A 603 -33.11 -15.21 -23.72
CA SER A 603 -34.11 -14.54 -22.89
C SER A 603 -33.55 -14.18 -21.51
N ASP A 604 -34.06 -13.10 -20.92
CA ASP A 604 -33.69 -12.71 -19.55
C ASP A 604 -33.97 -13.83 -18.54
N GLU A 605 -35.08 -14.56 -18.70
CA GLU A 605 -35.43 -15.71 -17.86
C GLU A 605 -34.37 -16.82 -17.95
N PHE A 606 -33.90 -17.12 -19.16
CA PHE A 606 -32.85 -18.11 -19.36
C PHE A 606 -31.54 -17.66 -18.70
N LEU A 607 -31.14 -16.40 -18.87
CA LEU A 607 -29.90 -15.89 -18.28
C LEU A 607 -29.96 -15.87 -16.75
N GLN A 608 -31.08 -15.47 -16.15
CA GLN A 608 -31.25 -15.44 -14.70
C GLN A 608 -31.34 -16.83 -14.06
N LYS A 609 -31.87 -17.82 -14.79
CA LYS A 609 -31.99 -19.19 -14.27
C LYS A 609 -30.69 -19.98 -14.34
N ASN A 610 -29.78 -19.59 -15.21
CA ASN A 610 -28.55 -20.32 -15.48
C ASN A 610 -27.34 -19.55 -14.94
N GLU A 611 -26.76 -20.06 -13.87
CA GLU A 611 -25.48 -19.57 -13.37
C GLU A 611 -24.38 -19.79 -14.41
N LEU A 612 -23.36 -18.93 -14.35
CA LEU A 612 -22.14 -19.07 -15.14
C LEU A 612 -21.35 -20.28 -14.62
N ASP A 613 -21.55 -21.42 -15.26
CA ASP A 613 -21.00 -22.74 -14.90
C ASP A 613 -19.98 -23.28 -15.92
N GLY A 614 -19.62 -22.47 -16.92
CA GLY A 614 -18.71 -22.86 -17.98
C GLY A 614 -19.34 -23.63 -19.14
N ARG A 615 -20.68 -23.68 -19.24
CA ARG A 615 -21.38 -24.34 -20.35
C ARG A 615 -21.00 -23.80 -21.73
N GLU A 616 -21.21 -24.62 -22.76
CA GLU A 616 -20.98 -24.24 -24.15
C GLU A 616 -22.30 -24.07 -24.90
N ILE A 617 -22.57 -22.87 -25.40
CA ILE A 617 -23.75 -22.56 -26.21
C ILE A 617 -23.33 -22.53 -27.68
N GLN A 618 -24.06 -23.27 -28.53
CA GLN A 618 -23.74 -23.40 -29.94
C GLN A 618 -24.95 -23.07 -30.81
N LEU A 619 -24.82 -22.04 -31.67
CA LEU A 619 -25.75 -21.80 -32.78
C LEU A 619 -25.34 -22.69 -33.96
N VAL A 620 -26.29 -23.42 -34.52
CA VAL A 620 -26.12 -24.25 -35.72
C VAL A 620 -27.12 -23.79 -36.77
N PHE A 621 -26.69 -23.60 -38.02
CA PHE A 621 -27.61 -23.31 -39.13
C PHE A 621 -27.09 -23.86 -40.46
N THR A 622 -27.99 -24.08 -41.41
CA THR A 622 -27.64 -24.63 -42.74
C THR A 622 -27.74 -23.55 -43.81
N ALA A 623 -26.76 -23.53 -44.71
CA ALA A 623 -26.79 -22.73 -45.93
C ALA A 623 -26.47 -23.58 -47.16
N LYS A 624 -27.00 -23.18 -48.31
CA LYS A 624 -26.68 -23.77 -49.62
C LYS A 624 -25.57 -22.99 -50.29
N THR A 625 -24.62 -23.71 -50.87
CA THR A 625 -23.58 -23.14 -51.72
C THR A 625 -24.17 -22.63 -53.04
N PRO A 626 -23.60 -21.56 -53.63
CA PRO A 626 -24.05 -21.03 -54.91
C PRO A 626 -23.97 -22.06 -56.04
N LEU A 627 -24.70 -21.80 -57.13
CA LEU A 627 -24.69 -22.62 -58.34
C LEU A 627 -23.54 -22.27 -59.30
N GLN A 628 -22.70 -21.31 -58.92
CA GLN A 628 -21.58 -20.82 -59.71
C GLN A 628 -20.26 -21.10 -58.97
N LYS A 629 -19.16 -21.12 -59.73
CA LYS A 629 -17.83 -21.37 -59.18
C LYS A 629 -17.43 -20.23 -58.25
N GLU A 630 -16.97 -20.55 -57.06
CA GLU A 630 -16.45 -19.59 -56.08
C GLU A 630 -15.11 -20.07 -55.53
N THR A 631 -14.09 -19.23 -55.60
CA THR A 631 -12.75 -19.59 -55.12
C THR A 631 -12.61 -19.42 -53.61
N SER A 632 -13.42 -18.56 -52.99
CA SER A 632 -13.42 -18.33 -51.54
C SER A 632 -14.66 -17.56 -51.09
N MET A 633 -15.33 -18.08 -50.07
CA MET A 633 -16.41 -17.44 -49.32
C MET A 633 -16.04 -17.51 -47.84
N ASP A 634 -15.79 -16.35 -47.26
CA ASP A 634 -15.44 -16.20 -45.85
C ASP A 634 -16.72 -15.96 -45.04
N ASN A 635 -16.79 -16.57 -43.85
CA ASN A 635 -17.87 -16.32 -42.92
C ASN A 635 -17.32 -16.17 -41.50
N GLN A 636 -17.80 -15.16 -40.76
CA GLN A 636 -17.38 -14.83 -39.39
C GLN A 636 -18.63 -14.47 -38.59
N ALA A 637 -18.67 -14.82 -37.31
CA ALA A 637 -19.80 -14.53 -36.44
C ALA A 637 -19.36 -13.66 -35.26
N THR A 638 -20.30 -12.95 -34.67
CA THR A 638 -20.10 -12.14 -33.48
C THR A 638 -20.91 -12.72 -32.32
N VAL A 639 -20.29 -12.91 -31.17
CA VAL A 639 -20.99 -13.21 -29.92
C VAL A 639 -20.93 -11.97 -29.02
N THR A 640 -22.07 -11.58 -28.47
CA THR A 640 -22.16 -10.44 -27.54
C THR A 640 -22.61 -10.92 -26.17
N PHE A 641 -21.94 -10.47 -25.10
CA PHE A 641 -22.42 -10.62 -23.73
C PHE A 641 -22.12 -9.36 -22.94
N ASP A 642 -23.06 -8.88 -22.12
CA ASP A 642 -22.92 -7.67 -21.29
C ASP A 642 -22.30 -6.45 -22.02
N ASN A 643 -22.74 -6.20 -23.26
CA ASN A 643 -22.22 -5.17 -24.18
C ASN A 643 -20.78 -5.38 -24.69
N ILE A 644 -20.17 -6.54 -24.45
CA ILE A 644 -18.87 -6.94 -25.00
C ILE A 644 -19.11 -7.83 -26.22
N ALA A 645 -18.60 -7.42 -27.37
CA ALA A 645 -18.68 -8.18 -28.61
C ALA A 645 -17.34 -8.85 -28.93
N LYS A 646 -17.36 -10.13 -29.27
CA LYS A 646 -16.19 -10.89 -29.74
C LYS A 646 -16.51 -11.62 -31.04
N GLU A 647 -15.62 -11.42 -32.00
CA GLU A 647 -15.66 -12.13 -33.27
C GLU A 647 -15.10 -13.55 -33.13
N THR A 648 -15.67 -14.48 -33.88
CA THR A 648 -15.09 -15.81 -34.07
C THR A 648 -13.86 -15.76 -34.95
N ASN A 649 -13.16 -16.88 -35.10
CA ASN A 649 -12.32 -17.09 -36.28
C ASN A 649 -13.15 -16.98 -37.59
N VAL A 650 -12.49 -16.64 -38.68
CA VAL A 650 -13.05 -16.71 -40.03
C VAL A 650 -12.97 -18.15 -40.53
N VAL A 651 -14.06 -18.66 -41.09
CA VAL A 651 -14.08 -19.92 -41.84
C VAL A 651 -14.22 -19.64 -43.33
N THR A 652 -13.54 -20.41 -44.17
CA THR A 652 -13.49 -20.19 -45.62
C THR A 652 -13.86 -21.45 -46.38
N ILE A 653 -14.81 -21.38 -47.31
CA ILE A 653 -15.14 -22.49 -48.23
C ILE A 653 -15.08 -22.02 -49.69
N GLY A 654 -14.87 -22.95 -50.62
CA GLY A 654 -14.94 -22.72 -52.07
C GLY A 654 -15.92 -23.67 -52.73
N VAL A 655 -16.36 -23.34 -53.93
CA VAL A 655 -17.39 -24.07 -54.68
C VAL A 655 -16.94 -24.27 -56.11
N ASP A 656 -17.15 -25.48 -56.64
CA ASP A 656 -16.97 -25.79 -58.04
C ASP A 656 -18.26 -26.35 -58.65
N VAL A 657 -18.39 -26.14 -59.96
CA VAL A 657 -19.61 -26.44 -60.73
C VAL A 657 -19.65 -27.87 -61.24
N ASN A 658 -18.90 -28.78 -60.62
CA ASN A 658 -18.89 -30.20 -60.93
C ASN A 658 -20.23 -30.83 -60.50
N LEU A 659 -21.30 -30.52 -61.24
CA LEU A 659 -22.57 -31.21 -61.16
C LEU A 659 -22.28 -32.70 -61.33
N PRO A 660 -22.74 -33.59 -60.44
CA PRO A 660 -22.70 -35.01 -60.73
C PRO A 660 -23.47 -35.22 -62.04
N LEU A 661 -22.75 -35.64 -63.08
CA LEU A 661 -23.38 -36.15 -64.30
C LEU A 661 -24.44 -37.15 -63.86
N VAL A 662 -25.71 -36.84 -64.12
CA VAL A 662 -26.81 -37.78 -63.93
C VAL A 662 -26.46 -39.00 -64.77
N THR A 663 -25.98 -40.06 -64.10
CA THR A 663 -25.77 -41.33 -64.76
C THR A 663 -27.17 -41.92 -64.90
N ILE A 664 -27.83 -41.67 -66.02
CA ILE A 664 -29.07 -42.36 -66.38
C ILE A 664 -28.72 -43.86 -66.36
N PRO A 665 -29.37 -44.70 -65.53
CA PRO A 665 -29.14 -46.12 -65.59
C PRO A 665 -29.51 -46.57 -67.00
N LYS A 666 -28.56 -47.17 -67.73
CA LYS A 666 -28.87 -47.92 -68.96
C LYS A 666 -29.65 -49.17 -68.57
N THR A 667 -30.93 -49.03 -68.23
CA THR A 667 -31.90 -50.11 -68.37
C THR A 667 -32.43 -50.08 -69.80
N GLY A 668 -31.93 -51.01 -70.62
CA GLY A 668 -32.62 -51.50 -71.80
C GLY A 668 -32.35 -50.77 -73.12
N SER A 669 -32.15 -51.58 -74.16
CA SER A 669 -32.39 -51.25 -75.57
C SER A 669 -31.20 -50.73 -76.41
N TYR A 670 -30.07 -51.46 -76.40
CA TYR A 670 -29.07 -51.45 -77.49
C TYR A 670 -29.40 -52.48 -78.59
N ARG A 671 -30.66 -52.52 -79.03
CA ARG A 671 -31.08 -53.22 -80.26
C ARG A 671 -32.22 -52.42 -80.88
N ILE A 672 -31.90 -51.35 -81.60
CA ILE A 672 -32.75 -50.71 -82.63
C ILE A 672 -31.95 -49.68 -83.46
N GLY A 673 -30.75 -49.24 -83.02
CA GLY A 673 -29.97 -48.22 -83.73
C GLY A 673 -29.05 -48.67 -84.88
N ILE A 674 -28.86 -49.97 -85.14
CA ILE A 674 -27.90 -50.46 -86.15
C ILE A 674 -28.59 -50.98 -87.43
N THR A 675 -29.91 -51.18 -87.43
CA THR A 675 -30.62 -51.75 -88.59
C THR A 675 -31.14 -50.70 -89.58
N THR A 676 -31.13 -49.41 -89.23
CA THR A 676 -31.74 -48.35 -90.07
C THR A 676 -30.72 -47.61 -90.94
N ALA A 677 -29.42 -47.69 -90.63
CA ALA A 677 -28.35 -47.04 -91.42
C ALA A 677 -27.78 -47.94 -92.53
N VAL A 678 -27.95 -49.27 -92.44
CA VAL A 678 -27.47 -50.22 -93.47
C VAL A 678 -28.47 -50.37 -94.61
N SER A 679 -29.77 -50.20 -94.36
CA SER A 679 -30.81 -50.32 -95.40
C SER A 679 -30.89 -49.12 -96.36
N LEU A 680 -30.35 -47.95 -95.99
CA LEU A 680 -30.32 -46.76 -96.87
C LEU A 680 -29.12 -46.74 -97.83
N VAL A 681 -28.05 -47.47 -97.53
CA VAL A 681 -26.85 -47.58 -98.37
C VAL A 681 -26.97 -48.72 -99.40
N PHE A 682 -27.80 -49.74 -99.13
CA PHE A 682 -28.08 -50.81 -100.10
C PHE A 682 -29.18 -50.45 -101.14
N MET A 683 -30.01 -49.43 -100.90
CA MET A 683 -30.97 -48.94 -101.93
C MET A 683 -30.34 -48.01 -102.96
N THR A 684 -29.14 -47.45 -102.71
CA THR A 684 -28.45 -46.56 -103.66
C THR A 684 -27.50 -47.30 -104.62
N PHE A 685 -27.08 -48.53 -104.29
CA PHE A 685 -26.33 -49.39 -105.23
C PHE A 685 -27.20 -50.30 -106.12
N GLY A 686 -28.48 -50.51 -105.77
CA GLY A 686 -29.42 -51.30 -106.57
C GLY A 686 -30.01 -50.57 -107.80
N LEU A 687 -29.93 -49.24 -107.85
CA LEU A 687 -30.51 -48.42 -108.93
C LEU A 687 -29.51 -48.02 -110.03
N LEU A 688 -28.22 -48.32 -109.87
CA LEU A 688 -27.18 -48.11 -110.89
C LEU A 688 -26.87 -49.36 -111.73
N ALA A 689 -27.45 -50.52 -111.40
CA ALA A 689 -27.31 -51.76 -112.18
C ALA A 689 -28.46 -52.01 -113.18
N PHE A 690 -29.44 -51.10 -113.32
CA PHE A 690 -30.56 -51.25 -114.26
C PHE A 690 -30.46 -50.34 -115.51
N VAL A 691 -29.36 -49.60 -115.71
CA VAL A 691 -29.20 -48.71 -116.88
C VAL A 691 -28.04 -49.08 -117.83
N VAL A 692 -27.18 -50.05 -117.49
CA VAL A 692 -26.12 -50.51 -118.45
C VAL A 692 -25.99 -52.03 -118.45
N THR A 693 -26.88 -52.72 -119.17
CA THR A 693 -26.56 -53.80 -120.13
C THR A 693 -27.85 -54.33 -120.77
N LYS A 694 -28.33 -53.58 -121.77
CA LYS A 694 -29.08 -54.09 -122.92
C LYS A 694 -28.27 -53.62 -124.14
N ARG A 695 -27.91 -54.53 -125.04
CA ARG A 695 -26.89 -54.48 -126.14
C ARG A 695 -25.51 -54.93 -125.65
N GLN A 696 -24.93 -56.06 -126.07
CA GLN A 696 -25.17 -57.00 -127.17
C GLN A 696 -25.08 -58.42 -126.61
#